data_AF-A0A1G2BYE2-F1
#
_entry.id   AF-A0A1G2BYE2-F1
#
_cell.length_a   1.000
_cell.length_b   1.000
_cell.length_c   1.000
_cell.angle_alpha   90.00
_cell.angle_beta   90.00
_cell.angle_gamma   90.00
#
_symmetry.space_group_name_H-M   'P 1'
#
loop_
_entity.id
_entity.type
_entity.pdbx_description
1 polymer ?
#
loop_
_entity_poly.entity_id
_entity_poly.type
_entity_poly.pdbx_seq_one_letter_code
_entity_poly.pdbx_strand_id
1 'polypeptide(L)'
;MYYLLWERPLVLSGKHYFDKFAPPKGSFLFSLKDNLCGIINLMIEIFSKYGSKFLVALMGFYACLFSWLSWKKYYNFHYNIFDLAIFNQVFYNTTHGRWFEMTFNLHNYLADHFSPIILGLLPFYWLWQSPQNLLIIQSIVLALSGWPIYLISQQVIGQKNISLIIVCLWFLNFILHNGNLYEFHLLSLAVFFVLWAFYFYQKNNFKIFFLFFVLALLVREDIFLSLLGFSILSCLDKKDYRWRLAPLLGILYFLGALKIVSFFNLETENKFLLYYGWLGGDDLLSILWAWGTNFWLFLAHLFSLDNFISSLIILVSVGFLPLLAPRYLWLLFFPLLQFLFTSTGLNSVVYSTHYGLIFLPGLFVASIFAWKNILSKKKFIFSSVFYNNLNFFKVLFIVTIFYFFIFLSPIKNILFAQGNLSIDNNLAQINKILSPSASLVVSESLAAAFSSRQAVYPFQYSYMGRGQFYLEEFNFPEVDYILIDTNDIFETLAYVDTSKVIFNKNFEQNIPKDFRERLDNYILIFARNNLLLWQNKTISQDKDALLLYKFIDNPDLSDNSSLISGFDYSFDSAGSILNLTYQKTQLLEHNYLLRFYAKDYYFDVPLDYGLWPQADWPEDKLGSFYYYLNPDITAYQIFSWQGEVALGRYRQAEVDFNLREITPRLEIDGAL
;
A
#
# COMPACT_ATOMS: atom_id res chain seq x y z
N MET A 1 12.03 -3.59 -7.24
CA MET A 1 11.72 -3.24 -5.84
C MET A 1 11.83 -4.51 -4.99
N TYR A 2 13.07 -5.00 -4.84
CA TYR A 2 13.41 -6.25 -4.16
C TYR A 2 14.68 -6.10 -3.34
N TYR A 3 14.71 -6.90 -2.27
CA TYR A 3 15.82 -7.25 -1.38
C TYR A 3 16.21 -6.22 -0.33
N LEU A 4 15.61 -6.33 0.86
CA LEU A 4 16.34 -6.09 2.12
C LEU A 4 16.03 -7.17 3.17
N LEU A 5 16.95 -8.13 3.15
CA LEU A 5 17.59 -8.92 4.20
C LEU A 5 17.05 -8.87 5.65
N TRP A 6 16.62 -10.06 6.08
CA TRP A 6 17.05 -10.78 7.30
C TRP A 6 17.44 -9.95 8.53
N GLU A 7 16.56 -9.94 9.54
CA GLU A 7 16.97 -9.74 10.93
C GLU A 7 17.89 -10.89 11.37
N ARG A 8 19.06 -10.52 11.95
CA ARG A 8 20.05 -11.47 12.45
C ARG A 8 19.46 -12.40 13.51
N PRO A 9 19.78 -13.71 13.48
CA PRO A 9 19.38 -14.64 14.53
C PRO A 9 20.21 -14.41 15.81
N LEU A 10 19.54 -14.25 16.94
CA LEU A 10 20.13 -14.44 18.26
C LEU A 10 20.51 -15.92 18.42
N VAL A 11 21.79 -16.21 18.20
CA VAL A 11 22.43 -17.48 18.54
C VAL A 11 22.57 -17.53 20.07
N LEU A 12 21.66 -18.24 20.74
CA LEU A 12 21.90 -18.71 22.11
C LEU A 12 22.29 -20.19 22.03
N SER A 13 23.59 -20.45 22.18
CA SER A 13 24.14 -21.78 22.41
C SER A 13 23.66 -22.31 23.76
N GLY A 14 22.92 -23.42 23.77
CA GLY A 14 22.54 -24.12 24.99
C GLY A 14 22.60 -25.62 24.79
N LYS A 15 23.76 -26.24 25.00
CA LYS A 15 23.89 -27.69 25.21
C LYS A 15 23.93 -27.96 26.72
N HIS A 16 23.10 -28.93 27.11
CA HIS A 16 23.03 -29.63 28.39
C HIS A 16 22.59 -28.81 29.62
N TYR A 17 21.33 -29.02 30.04
CA TYR A 17 20.95 -29.54 31.36
C TYR A 17 19.43 -29.80 31.36
N PHE A 18 19.02 -31.01 30.95
CA PHE A 18 17.73 -31.56 31.33
C PHE A 18 18.03 -32.57 32.42
N ASP A 19 17.88 -32.17 33.69
CA ASP A 19 17.41 -33.05 34.75
C ASP A 19 17.11 -32.24 36.01
N LYS A 20 15.96 -32.55 36.61
CA LYS A 20 15.39 -32.02 37.86
C LYS A 20 14.83 -30.60 37.79
N PHE A 21 13.54 -30.47 37.48
CA PHE A 21 12.59 -29.64 38.26
C PHE A 21 11.16 -30.03 37.83
N ALA A 22 10.56 -31.00 38.51
CA ALA A 22 9.10 -31.09 38.55
C ALA A 22 8.62 -29.96 39.47
N PRO A 23 7.75 -29.03 39.01
CA PRO A 23 7.27 -27.97 39.89
C PRO A 23 6.36 -28.59 40.97
N PRO A 24 6.43 -28.09 42.22
CA PRO A 24 5.57 -28.57 43.30
C PRO A 24 4.10 -28.34 42.94
N LYS A 25 3.22 -29.27 43.33
CA LYS A 25 1.76 -29.13 43.22
C LYS A 25 1.35 -27.87 43.98
N GLY A 26 0.87 -26.85 43.26
CA GLY A 26 0.37 -25.60 43.84
C GLY A 26 0.98 -24.30 43.32
N SER A 27 1.72 -24.29 42.21
CA SER A 27 2.29 -23.05 41.64
C SER A 27 1.30 -22.25 40.78
N PHE A 28 1.55 -20.94 40.67
CA PHE A 28 0.83 -19.91 39.88
C PHE A 28 0.36 -20.36 38.46
N LEU A 29 1.05 -21.32 37.84
CA LEU A 29 0.69 -21.92 36.55
C LEU A 29 -0.62 -22.73 36.58
N PHE A 30 -0.99 -23.35 37.70
CA PHE A 30 -2.29 -24.03 37.86
C PHE A 30 -3.43 -23.00 37.96
N SER A 31 -3.23 -21.93 38.72
CA SER A 31 -4.16 -20.79 38.78
C SER A 31 -4.38 -20.15 37.41
N LEU A 32 -3.32 -20.00 36.60
CA LEU A 32 -3.44 -19.48 35.23
C LEU A 32 -4.25 -20.42 34.33
N LYS A 33 -4.05 -21.73 34.44
CA LYS A 33 -4.76 -22.75 33.65
C LYS A 33 -6.24 -22.81 34.00
N ASP A 34 -6.58 -22.77 35.30
CA ASP A 34 -7.97 -22.81 35.75
C ASP A 34 -8.70 -21.49 35.42
N ASN A 35 -8.01 -20.34 35.50
CA ASN A 35 -8.54 -19.05 35.04
C ASN A 35 -8.74 -19.01 33.52
N LEU A 36 -7.80 -19.54 32.72
CA LEU A 36 -7.98 -19.66 31.27
C LEU A 36 -9.12 -20.61 30.90
N CYS A 37 -9.23 -21.77 31.57
CA CYS A 37 -10.36 -22.68 31.37
C CYS A 37 -11.69 -22.03 31.76
N GLY A 38 -11.72 -21.25 32.85
CA GLY A 38 -12.89 -20.48 33.26
C GLY A 38 -13.30 -19.43 32.22
N ILE A 39 -12.33 -18.65 31.71
CA ILE A 39 -12.57 -17.66 30.64
C ILE A 39 -13.05 -18.36 29.35
N ILE A 40 -12.42 -19.46 28.96
CA ILE A 40 -12.82 -20.24 27.77
C ILE A 40 -14.24 -20.78 27.93
N ASN A 41 -14.58 -21.32 29.10
CA ASN A 41 -15.92 -21.84 29.38
C ASN A 41 -16.99 -20.74 29.40
N LEU A 42 -16.67 -19.58 30.00
CA LEU A 42 -17.53 -18.40 29.98
C LEU A 42 -17.74 -17.88 28.55
N MET A 43 -16.67 -17.83 27.74
CA MET A 43 -16.77 -17.47 26.32
C MET A 43 -17.64 -18.46 25.55
N ILE A 44 -17.46 -19.76 25.75
CA ILE A 44 -18.29 -20.83 25.16
C ILE A 44 -19.76 -20.66 25.53
N GLU A 45 -20.05 -20.34 26.79
CA GLU A 45 -21.41 -20.15 27.30
C GLU A 45 -22.06 -18.90 26.68
N ILE A 46 -21.35 -17.77 26.66
CA ILE A 46 -21.78 -16.52 26.00
C ILE A 46 -22.03 -16.75 24.50
N PHE A 47 -21.14 -17.47 23.81
CA PHE A 47 -21.27 -17.79 22.39
C PHE A 47 -22.48 -18.66 22.10
N SER A 48 -22.77 -19.62 22.96
CA SER A 48 -23.93 -20.50 22.82
C SER A 48 -25.26 -19.74 22.97
N LYS A 49 -25.30 -18.76 23.89
CA LYS A 49 -26.50 -17.99 24.27
C LYS A 49 -26.78 -16.80 23.36
N TYR A 50 -25.76 -16.13 22.82
CA TYR A 50 -25.89 -14.87 22.09
C TYR A 50 -25.20 -14.87 20.70
N GLY A 51 -24.97 -16.04 20.09
CA GLY A 51 -24.10 -16.18 18.92
C GLY A 51 -24.32 -15.18 17.77
N SER A 52 -25.57 -14.84 17.41
CA SER A 52 -25.84 -13.83 16.37
C SER A 52 -25.50 -12.41 16.82
N LYS A 53 -25.81 -12.05 18.07
CA LYS A 53 -25.44 -10.74 18.65
C LYS A 53 -23.93 -10.61 18.75
N PHE A 54 -23.23 -11.69 19.12
CA PHE A 54 -21.78 -11.70 19.21
C PHE A 54 -21.11 -11.56 17.83
N LEU A 55 -21.63 -12.24 16.79
CA LEU A 55 -21.17 -12.04 15.42
C LEU A 55 -21.31 -10.58 14.97
N VAL A 56 -22.48 -9.96 15.21
CA VAL A 56 -22.71 -8.54 14.91
C VAL A 56 -21.75 -7.64 15.69
N ALA A 57 -21.53 -7.92 16.98
CA ALA A 57 -20.57 -7.18 17.80
C ALA A 57 -19.13 -7.30 17.27
N LEU A 58 -18.69 -8.49 16.84
CA LEU A 58 -17.37 -8.69 16.24
C LEU A 58 -17.22 -7.91 14.92
N MET A 59 -18.22 -7.98 14.05
CA MET A 59 -18.21 -7.23 12.79
C MET A 59 -18.19 -5.72 13.06
N GLY A 60 -19.03 -5.24 13.98
CA GLY A 60 -19.06 -3.83 14.38
C GLY A 60 -17.73 -3.37 15.00
N PHE A 61 -17.14 -4.17 15.88
CA PHE A 61 -15.84 -3.88 16.48
C PHE A 61 -14.73 -3.79 15.42
N TYR A 62 -14.66 -4.76 14.50
CA TYR A 62 -13.68 -4.71 13.40
C TYR A 62 -13.89 -3.47 12.53
N ALA A 63 -15.12 -3.21 12.09
CA ALA A 63 -15.42 -2.05 11.25
C ALA A 63 -15.02 -0.73 11.92
N CYS A 64 -15.37 -0.53 13.20
CA CYS A 64 -15.02 0.67 13.94
C CYS A 64 -13.50 0.81 14.16
N LEU A 65 -12.83 -0.26 14.61
CA LEU A 65 -11.40 -0.25 14.88
C LEU A 65 -10.60 0.06 13.62
N PHE A 66 -10.90 -0.63 12.51
CA PHE A 66 -10.14 -0.43 11.27
C PHE A 66 -10.49 0.88 10.56
N SER A 67 -11.74 1.37 10.66
CA SER A 67 -12.05 2.72 10.19
C SER A 67 -11.24 3.77 10.94
N TRP A 68 -11.14 3.63 12.27
CA TRP A 68 -10.32 4.53 13.09
C TRP A 68 -8.82 4.41 12.78
N LEU A 69 -8.29 3.20 12.59
CA LEU A 69 -6.88 3.01 12.19
C LEU A 69 -6.58 3.60 10.80
N SER A 70 -7.47 3.39 9.82
CA SER A 70 -7.34 3.96 8.49
C SER A 70 -7.39 5.48 8.53
N TRP A 71 -8.26 6.07 9.35
CA TRP A 71 -8.27 7.52 9.57
C TRP A 71 -7.01 8.03 10.26
N LYS A 72 -6.53 7.31 11.27
CA LYS A 72 -5.27 7.66 11.92
C LYS A 72 -4.13 7.67 10.90
N LYS A 73 -4.09 6.69 9.99
CA LYS A 73 -3.11 6.66 8.89
C LYS A 73 -3.31 7.83 7.93
N TYR A 74 -4.55 8.16 7.59
CA TYR A 74 -4.92 9.29 6.72
C TYR A 74 -4.46 10.64 7.26
N TYR A 75 -4.79 10.96 8.52
CA TYR A 75 -4.42 12.23 9.14
C TYR A 75 -2.92 12.35 9.46
N ASN A 76 -2.16 11.25 9.36
CA ASN A 76 -0.70 11.28 9.46
C ASN A 76 -0.01 11.27 8.08
N PHE A 77 -0.76 11.45 6.98
CA PHE A 77 -0.23 11.52 5.61
C PHE A 77 0.58 10.28 5.18
N HIS A 78 0.22 9.11 5.70
CA HIS A 78 0.88 7.84 5.38
C HIS A 78 0.23 7.10 4.20
N TYR A 79 -0.52 7.78 3.32
CA TYR A 79 -1.08 7.21 2.08
C TYR A 79 -0.49 7.97 0.89
N ASN A 80 0.58 7.44 0.29
CA ASN A 80 1.40 8.10 -0.74
C ASN A 80 1.67 7.21 -1.98
N ILE A 81 0.87 6.17 -2.24
CA ILE A 81 1.03 5.27 -3.41
C ILE A 81 -0.09 5.49 -4.46
N PHE A 82 -0.80 6.62 -4.37
CA PHE A 82 -1.87 7.10 -5.25
C PHE A 82 -3.21 6.34 -5.27
N ASP A 83 -3.33 5.05 -4.94
CA ASP A 83 -4.60 4.29 -5.02
C ASP A 83 -5.78 5.04 -4.36
N LEU A 84 -5.60 5.50 -3.11
CA LEU A 84 -6.66 6.21 -2.38
C LEU A 84 -7.05 7.53 -3.06
N ALA A 85 -6.06 8.28 -3.57
CA ALA A 85 -6.29 9.55 -4.24
C ALA A 85 -6.97 9.37 -5.60
N ILE A 86 -6.52 8.39 -6.38
CA ILE A 86 -7.12 7.94 -7.65
C ILE A 86 -8.58 7.61 -7.44
N PHE A 87 -8.89 6.66 -6.55
CA PHE A 87 -10.27 6.25 -6.34
C PHE A 87 -11.12 7.39 -5.81
N ASN A 88 -10.64 8.17 -4.84
CA ASN A 88 -11.43 9.28 -4.33
C ASN A 88 -11.75 10.30 -5.45
N GLN A 89 -10.80 10.63 -6.31
CA GLN A 89 -11.04 11.54 -7.41
C GLN A 89 -12.00 10.95 -8.45
N VAL A 90 -11.87 9.66 -8.80
CA VAL A 90 -12.80 8.95 -9.69
C VAL A 90 -14.23 9.02 -9.16
N PHE A 91 -14.42 8.75 -7.87
CA PHE A 91 -15.72 8.84 -7.21
C PHE A 91 -16.26 10.28 -7.21
N TYR A 92 -15.42 11.25 -6.83
CA TYR A 92 -15.77 12.67 -6.81
C TYR A 92 -16.15 13.20 -8.19
N ASN A 93 -15.38 12.90 -9.23
CA ASN A 93 -15.69 13.32 -10.59
C ASN A 93 -16.98 12.66 -11.10
N THR A 94 -17.16 11.38 -10.81
CA THR A 94 -18.37 10.66 -11.23
C THR A 94 -19.63 11.20 -10.55
N THR A 95 -19.60 11.55 -9.26
CA THR A 95 -20.74 12.19 -8.58
C THR A 95 -21.08 13.57 -9.15
N HIS A 96 -20.13 14.22 -9.82
CA HIS A 96 -20.30 15.51 -10.49
C HIS A 96 -20.50 15.40 -12.01
N GLY A 97 -20.83 14.20 -12.51
CA GLY A 97 -21.18 13.98 -13.93
C GLY A 97 -20.00 13.72 -14.87
N ARG A 98 -18.76 13.71 -14.36
CA ARG A 98 -17.55 13.35 -15.10
C ARG A 98 -17.22 11.88 -14.85
N TRP A 99 -17.91 11.01 -15.60
CA TRP A 99 -17.90 9.57 -15.38
C TRP A 99 -16.50 8.97 -15.46
N PHE A 100 -16.03 8.42 -14.34
CA PHE A 100 -14.73 7.74 -14.21
C PHE A 100 -13.50 8.61 -14.52
N GLU A 101 -13.64 9.92 -14.59
CA GLU A 101 -12.55 10.83 -14.92
C GLU A 101 -11.58 10.97 -13.74
N MET A 102 -10.27 10.95 -14.04
CA MET A 102 -9.22 11.25 -13.07
C MET A 102 -8.05 11.93 -13.78
N THR A 103 -7.28 12.69 -13.02
CA THR A 103 -6.09 13.40 -13.50
C THR A 103 -4.78 12.77 -13.02
N PHE A 104 -4.85 11.80 -12.09
CA PHE A 104 -3.67 11.09 -11.59
C PHE A 104 -2.90 10.34 -12.68
N ASN A 105 -3.57 9.50 -13.48
CA ASN A 105 -2.93 8.82 -14.61
C ASN A 105 -3.24 9.48 -15.97
N LEU A 106 -3.77 10.72 -15.98
CA LEU A 106 -4.14 11.49 -17.18
C LEU A 106 -5.16 10.85 -18.13
N HIS A 107 -5.92 9.87 -17.67
CA HIS A 107 -6.95 9.21 -18.47
C HIS A 107 -8.18 8.87 -17.64
N ASN A 108 -9.22 8.39 -18.31
CA ASN A 108 -10.38 7.82 -17.64
C ASN A 108 -9.99 6.52 -16.94
N TYR A 109 -10.38 6.31 -15.68
CA TYR A 109 -10.06 5.09 -14.90
C TYR A 109 -10.37 3.78 -15.63
N LEU A 110 -11.35 3.79 -16.56
CA LEU A 110 -11.65 2.65 -17.39
C LEU A 110 -10.50 2.20 -18.31
N ALA A 111 -9.48 3.03 -18.53
CA ALA A 111 -8.24 2.67 -19.22
C ALA A 111 -7.27 1.85 -18.36
N ASP A 112 -7.46 1.85 -17.03
CA ASP A 112 -6.72 0.99 -16.11
C ASP A 112 -7.49 -0.30 -15.85
N HIS A 113 -8.75 -0.17 -15.44
CA HIS A 113 -9.58 -1.29 -15.03
C HIS A 113 -11.06 -1.08 -15.37
N PHE A 114 -11.71 -2.14 -15.83
CA PHE A 114 -13.15 -2.14 -16.00
C PHE A 114 -13.84 -2.51 -14.69
N SER A 115 -14.17 -1.49 -13.89
CA SER A 115 -14.77 -1.66 -12.56
C SER A 115 -16.15 -0.98 -12.39
N PRO A 116 -17.21 -1.47 -13.04
CA PRO A 116 -18.55 -0.88 -12.94
C PRO A 116 -19.12 -0.80 -11.52
N ILE A 117 -18.61 -1.59 -10.56
CA ILE A 117 -19.07 -1.57 -9.16
C ILE A 117 -18.97 -0.18 -8.53
N ILE A 118 -18.07 0.68 -9.02
CA ILE A 118 -17.93 2.08 -8.58
C ILE A 118 -19.30 2.77 -8.61
N LEU A 119 -20.10 2.55 -9.66
CA LEU A 119 -21.43 3.13 -9.79
C LEU A 119 -22.40 2.69 -8.69
N GLY A 120 -22.30 1.43 -8.26
CA GLY A 120 -23.08 0.89 -7.16
C GLY A 120 -22.68 1.47 -5.79
N LEU A 121 -21.47 1.99 -5.67
CA LEU A 121 -20.95 2.62 -4.46
C LEU A 121 -21.19 4.13 -4.40
N LEU A 122 -21.51 4.79 -5.52
CA LEU A 122 -21.76 6.24 -5.58
C LEU A 122 -22.78 6.74 -4.56
N PRO A 123 -23.94 6.07 -4.31
CA PRO A 123 -24.90 6.55 -3.33
C PRO A 123 -24.31 6.63 -1.90
N PHE A 124 -23.41 5.72 -1.54
CA PHE A 124 -22.75 5.71 -0.23
C PHE A 124 -21.64 6.77 -0.16
N TYR A 125 -20.88 6.94 -1.26
CA TYR A 125 -19.88 8.00 -1.35
C TYR A 125 -20.50 9.40 -1.32
N TRP A 126 -21.65 9.59 -1.99
CA TRP A 126 -22.33 10.88 -2.08
C TRP A 126 -22.76 11.45 -0.73
N LEU A 127 -23.05 10.60 0.26
CA LEU A 127 -23.36 11.03 1.64
C LEU A 127 -22.23 11.83 2.28
N TRP A 128 -20.99 11.54 1.90
CA TRP A 128 -19.80 12.25 2.35
C TRP A 128 -18.66 12.04 1.34
N GLN A 129 -18.48 13.01 0.45
CA GLN A 129 -17.57 12.92 -0.69
C GLN A 129 -16.13 13.18 -0.25
N SER A 130 -15.49 12.15 0.27
CA SER A 130 -14.20 12.24 0.95
C SER A 130 -13.48 10.88 0.97
N PRO A 131 -12.13 10.86 0.92
CA PRO A 131 -11.34 9.61 0.98
C PRO A 131 -11.64 8.78 2.24
N GLN A 132 -11.90 9.47 3.36
CA GLN A 132 -12.24 8.88 4.64
C GLN A 132 -13.49 7.99 4.58
N ASN A 133 -14.48 8.37 3.76
CA ASN A 133 -15.69 7.59 3.57
C ASN A 133 -15.40 6.29 2.81
N LEU A 134 -14.55 6.33 1.78
CA LEU A 134 -14.12 5.13 1.06
C LEU A 134 -13.39 4.14 1.99
N LEU A 135 -12.52 4.62 2.86
CA LEU A 135 -11.82 3.81 3.87
C LEU A 135 -12.80 3.14 4.86
N ILE A 136 -13.87 3.83 5.26
CA ILE A 136 -14.95 3.26 6.08
C ILE A 136 -15.70 2.16 5.33
N ILE A 137 -16.12 2.44 4.10
CA ILE A 137 -16.86 1.47 3.27
C ILE A 137 -16.05 0.18 3.11
N GLN A 138 -14.76 0.29 2.82
CA GLN A 138 -13.84 -0.85 2.75
C GLN A 138 -13.80 -1.64 4.07
N SER A 139 -13.63 -0.97 5.21
CA SER A 139 -13.62 -1.62 6.53
C SER A 139 -14.94 -2.33 6.85
N ILE A 140 -16.08 -1.72 6.51
CA ILE A 140 -17.41 -2.31 6.71
C ILE A 140 -17.59 -3.55 5.84
N VAL A 141 -17.21 -3.51 4.56
CA VAL A 141 -17.37 -4.66 3.64
C VAL A 141 -16.51 -5.85 4.07
N LEU A 142 -15.26 -5.60 4.51
CA LEU A 142 -14.40 -6.64 5.07
C LEU A 142 -14.93 -7.20 6.40
N ALA A 143 -15.55 -6.35 7.23
CA ALA A 143 -16.26 -6.81 8.43
C ALA A 143 -17.44 -7.73 8.07
N LEU A 144 -18.28 -7.29 7.14
CA LEU A 144 -19.46 -8.02 6.67
C LEU A 144 -19.10 -9.35 6.00
N SER A 145 -17.87 -9.51 5.48
CA SER A 145 -17.35 -10.77 4.97
C SER A 145 -17.27 -11.88 6.03
N GLY A 146 -17.21 -11.51 7.32
CA GLY A 146 -17.34 -12.46 8.44
C GLY A 146 -18.70 -13.18 8.46
N TRP A 147 -19.75 -12.59 7.88
CA TRP A 147 -21.09 -13.18 7.85
C TRP A 147 -21.19 -14.43 6.96
N PRO A 148 -20.87 -14.39 5.65
CA PRO A 148 -20.88 -15.61 4.85
C PRO A 148 -19.91 -16.66 5.41
N ILE A 149 -18.76 -16.26 5.97
CA ILE A 149 -17.83 -17.19 6.65
C ILE A 149 -18.52 -17.93 7.81
N TYR A 150 -19.24 -17.20 8.67
CA TYR A 150 -20.03 -17.79 9.75
C TYR A 150 -21.06 -18.78 9.21
N LEU A 151 -21.83 -18.40 8.19
CA LEU A 151 -22.89 -19.23 7.62
C LEU A 151 -22.36 -20.48 6.92
N ILE A 152 -21.26 -20.36 6.16
CA ILE A 152 -20.57 -21.48 5.53
C ILE A 152 -20.07 -22.43 6.62
N SER A 153 -19.40 -21.91 7.64
CA SER A 153 -18.91 -22.72 8.76
C SER A 153 -20.03 -23.44 9.49
N GLN A 154 -21.15 -22.75 9.75
CA GLN A 154 -22.32 -23.35 10.38
C GLN A 154 -22.91 -24.49 9.55
N GLN A 155 -23.01 -24.30 8.23
CA GLN A 155 -23.50 -25.34 7.33
C GLN A 155 -22.57 -26.55 7.23
N VAL A 156 -21.25 -26.32 7.30
CA VAL A 156 -20.24 -27.37 7.10
C VAL A 156 -19.97 -28.15 8.40
N ILE A 157 -19.84 -27.45 9.53
CA ILE A 157 -19.40 -27.98 10.82
C ILE A 157 -20.58 -28.22 11.78
N GLY A 158 -21.64 -27.41 11.72
CA GLY A 158 -22.82 -27.53 12.59
C GLY A 158 -22.62 -27.05 14.03
N GLN A 159 -21.50 -26.39 14.35
CA GLN A 159 -21.17 -25.95 15.71
C GLN A 159 -20.95 -24.43 15.79
N LYS A 160 -21.88 -23.73 16.45
CA LYS A 160 -21.89 -22.26 16.59
C LYS A 160 -20.57 -21.69 17.07
N ASN A 161 -19.97 -22.32 18.09
CA ASN A 161 -18.76 -21.82 18.72
C ASN A 161 -17.55 -21.93 17.79
N ILE A 162 -17.43 -23.03 17.03
CA ILE A 162 -16.36 -23.20 16.05
C ILE A 162 -16.53 -22.21 14.90
N SER A 163 -17.77 -21.96 14.48
CA SER A 163 -18.04 -20.94 13.45
C SER A 163 -17.67 -19.54 13.90
N LEU A 164 -17.93 -19.17 15.15
CA LEU A 164 -17.47 -17.90 15.70
C LEU A 164 -15.94 -17.84 15.81
N ILE A 165 -15.27 -18.93 16.22
CA ILE A 165 -13.80 -18.99 16.25
C ILE A 165 -13.22 -18.76 14.84
N ILE A 166 -13.80 -19.35 13.79
CA ILE A 166 -13.33 -19.13 12.42
C ILE A 166 -13.51 -17.67 11.99
N VAL A 167 -14.58 -16.99 12.41
CA VAL A 167 -14.74 -15.56 12.18
C VAL A 167 -13.72 -14.74 12.98
N CYS A 168 -13.38 -15.13 14.22
CA CYS A 168 -12.28 -14.50 14.93
C CYS A 168 -10.95 -14.68 14.20
N LEU A 169 -10.68 -15.86 13.63
CA LEU A 169 -9.48 -16.10 12.83
C LEU A 169 -9.46 -15.25 11.56
N TRP A 170 -10.63 -14.97 10.96
CA TRP A 170 -10.77 -14.01 9.87
C TRP A 170 -10.31 -12.61 10.31
N PHE A 171 -10.86 -12.10 11.41
CA PHE A 171 -10.51 -10.79 11.96
C PHE A 171 -9.14 -10.69 12.66
N LEU A 172 -8.38 -11.79 12.76
CA LEU A 172 -7.00 -11.81 13.23
C LEU A 172 -6.00 -12.01 12.09
N ASN A 173 -6.47 -12.27 10.87
CA ASN A 173 -5.62 -12.59 9.74
C ASN A 173 -4.84 -11.36 9.26
N PHE A 174 -3.51 -11.46 9.25
CA PHE A 174 -2.65 -10.33 8.88
C PHE A 174 -2.82 -9.88 7.41
N ILE A 175 -3.20 -10.78 6.48
CA ILE A 175 -3.45 -10.42 5.08
C ILE A 175 -4.72 -9.55 4.99
N LEU A 176 -5.75 -9.89 5.77
CA LEU A 176 -6.95 -9.05 5.88
C LEU A 176 -6.60 -7.64 6.38
N HIS A 177 -5.71 -7.55 7.37
CA HIS A 177 -5.28 -6.27 7.94
C HIS A 177 -4.41 -5.46 6.99
N ASN A 178 -3.46 -6.12 6.31
CA ASN A 178 -2.64 -5.52 5.28
C ASN A 178 -3.51 -4.91 4.18
N GLY A 179 -4.48 -5.65 3.65
CA GLY A 179 -5.39 -5.10 2.64
C GLY A 179 -6.21 -3.93 3.17
N ASN A 180 -6.82 -4.07 4.35
CA ASN A 180 -7.68 -2.99 4.88
C ASN A 180 -6.91 -1.68 5.17
N LEU A 181 -5.67 -1.79 5.63
CA LEU A 181 -4.82 -0.65 6.04
C LEU A 181 -3.84 -0.20 4.95
N TYR A 182 -3.89 -0.79 3.74
CA TYR A 182 -3.02 -0.42 2.62
C TYR A 182 -3.39 0.94 2.05
N GLU A 183 -4.39 1.01 1.17
CA GLU A 183 -5.08 2.16 0.60
C GLU A 183 -6.49 1.69 0.22
N PHE A 184 -7.38 2.56 -0.29
CA PHE A 184 -8.67 2.09 -0.74
C PHE A 184 -8.53 1.30 -2.06
N HIS A 185 -9.16 0.14 -2.14
CA HIS A 185 -9.18 -0.69 -3.34
C HIS A 185 -10.48 -1.51 -3.43
N LEU A 186 -10.92 -1.78 -4.65
CA LEU A 186 -12.18 -2.51 -4.88
C LEU A 186 -12.11 -4.00 -4.53
N LEU A 187 -10.90 -4.58 -4.42
CA LEU A 187 -10.71 -6.01 -4.13
C LEU A 187 -11.35 -6.46 -2.81
N SER A 188 -11.56 -5.54 -1.86
CA SER A 188 -12.30 -5.77 -0.61
C SER A 188 -13.74 -6.25 -0.85
N LEU A 189 -14.40 -5.75 -1.90
CA LEU A 189 -15.76 -6.15 -2.30
C LEU A 189 -15.78 -7.52 -2.97
N ALA A 190 -14.75 -7.86 -3.75
CA ALA A 190 -14.65 -9.17 -4.39
C ALA A 190 -14.62 -10.29 -3.34
N VAL A 191 -13.88 -10.10 -2.25
CA VAL A 191 -13.84 -11.02 -1.11
C VAL A 191 -15.25 -11.32 -0.59
N PHE A 192 -16.03 -10.26 -0.32
CA PHE A 192 -17.39 -10.37 0.18
C PHE A 192 -18.30 -11.15 -0.79
N PHE A 193 -18.28 -10.78 -2.08
CA PHE A 193 -19.13 -11.39 -3.08
C PHE A 193 -18.74 -12.84 -3.39
N VAL A 194 -17.45 -13.17 -3.46
CA VAL A 194 -16.98 -14.55 -3.69
C VAL A 194 -17.38 -15.47 -2.53
N LEU A 195 -17.30 -15.00 -1.28
CA LEU A 195 -17.74 -15.77 -0.11
C LEU A 195 -19.26 -16.02 -0.14
N TRP A 196 -20.07 -15.02 -0.49
CA TRP A 196 -21.51 -15.20 -0.67
C TRP A 196 -21.86 -16.11 -1.84
N ALA A 197 -21.16 -15.99 -2.98
CA ALA A 197 -21.27 -16.91 -4.10
C ALA A 197 -21.02 -18.35 -3.60
N PHE A 198 -19.95 -18.57 -2.83
CA PHE A 198 -19.67 -19.89 -2.27
C PHE A 198 -20.77 -20.39 -1.31
N TYR A 199 -21.31 -19.53 -0.46
CA TYR A 199 -22.43 -19.89 0.41
C TYR A 199 -23.65 -20.37 -0.40
N PHE A 200 -24.09 -19.61 -1.41
CA PHE A 200 -25.25 -19.99 -2.22
C PHE A 200 -24.97 -21.14 -3.19
N TYR A 201 -23.71 -21.31 -3.59
CA TYR A 201 -23.23 -22.52 -4.24
C TYR A 201 -23.48 -23.74 -3.36
N GLN A 202 -23.14 -23.71 -2.06
CA GLN A 202 -23.44 -24.83 -1.15
C GLN A 202 -24.94 -25.05 -0.92
N LYS A 203 -25.74 -23.99 -0.95
CA LYS A 203 -27.21 -24.08 -0.84
C LYS A 203 -27.90 -24.61 -2.09
N ASN A 204 -27.17 -24.90 -3.17
CA ASN A 204 -27.73 -25.25 -4.48
C ASN A 204 -28.71 -24.20 -5.03
N ASN A 205 -28.56 -22.93 -4.62
CA ASN A 205 -29.38 -21.84 -5.13
C ASN A 205 -28.64 -21.12 -6.26
N PHE A 206 -28.84 -21.60 -7.49
CA PHE A 206 -28.13 -21.09 -8.66
C PHE A 206 -28.43 -19.60 -8.92
N LYS A 207 -29.67 -19.15 -8.70
CA LYS A 207 -30.06 -17.75 -8.99
C LYS A 207 -29.28 -16.77 -8.13
N ILE A 208 -29.22 -17.00 -6.83
CA ILE A 208 -28.52 -16.10 -5.90
C ILE A 208 -26.99 -16.28 -6.01
N PHE A 209 -26.51 -17.51 -6.24
CA PHE A 209 -25.11 -17.73 -6.61
C PHE A 209 -24.71 -16.87 -7.82
N PHE A 210 -25.51 -16.92 -8.88
CA PHE A 210 -25.23 -16.20 -10.12
C PHE A 210 -25.29 -14.68 -9.92
N LEU A 211 -26.19 -14.18 -9.07
CA LEU A 211 -26.21 -12.77 -8.66
C LEU A 211 -24.87 -12.36 -8.02
N PHE A 212 -24.38 -13.10 -7.02
CA PHE A 212 -23.10 -12.78 -6.38
C PHE A 212 -21.89 -13.01 -7.30
N PHE A 213 -21.97 -13.98 -8.22
CA PHE A 213 -20.99 -14.16 -9.27
C PHE A 213 -20.91 -12.92 -10.18
N VAL A 214 -22.04 -12.39 -10.63
CA VAL A 214 -22.08 -11.16 -11.44
C VAL A 214 -21.58 -9.97 -10.64
N LEU A 215 -22.04 -9.78 -9.39
CA LEU A 215 -21.56 -8.70 -8.53
C LEU A 215 -20.03 -8.77 -8.32
N ALA A 216 -19.45 -9.95 -8.19
CA ALA A 216 -18.00 -10.14 -8.11
C ALA A 216 -17.29 -9.74 -9.41
N LEU A 217 -17.84 -10.06 -10.58
CA LEU A 217 -17.28 -9.64 -11.87
C LEU A 217 -17.32 -8.12 -12.06
N LEU A 218 -18.37 -7.44 -11.57
CA LEU A 218 -18.46 -5.98 -11.66
C LEU A 218 -17.38 -5.27 -10.83
N VAL A 219 -16.72 -5.97 -9.89
CA VAL A 219 -15.68 -5.38 -9.04
C VAL A 219 -14.45 -5.00 -9.84
N ARG A 220 -13.94 -5.95 -10.63
CA ARG A 220 -12.78 -5.79 -11.51
C ARG A 220 -12.70 -6.99 -12.45
N GLU A 221 -12.13 -6.79 -13.63
CA GLU A 221 -12.11 -7.81 -14.69
C GLU A 221 -11.33 -9.08 -14.33
N ASP A 222 -10.27 -8.99 -13.53
CA ASP A 222 -9.41 -10.12 -13.15
C ASP A 222 -10.04 -11.05 -12.08
N ILE A 223 -11.11 -10.62 -11.41
CA ILE A 223 -11.83 -11.42 -10.40
C ILE A 223 -12.41 -12.71 -10.99
N PHE A 224 -12.60 -12.76 -12.32
CA PHE A 224 -13.01 -13.99 -13.00
C PHE A 224 -12.11 -15.18 -12.67
N LEU A 225 -10.81 -14.97 -12.42
CA LEU A 225 -9.85 -16.01 -12.07
C LEU A 225 -10.26 -16.75 -10.78
N SER A 226 -10.66 -16.02 -9.73
CA SER A 226 -11.19 -16.64 -8.50
C SER A 226 -12.47 -17.43 -8.79
N LEU A 227 -13.31 -16.91 -9.69
CA LEU A 227 -14.61 -17.51 -9.99
C LEU A 227 -14.51 -18.76 -10.87
N LEU A 228 -13.47 -18.91 -11.70
CA LEU A 228 -13.21 -20.13 -12.48
C LEU A 228 -13.08 -21.38 -11.60
N GLY A 229 -12.64 -21.22 -10.34
CA GLY A 229 -12.62 -22.29 -9.36
C GLY A 229 -13.99 -22.96 -9.15
N PHE A 230 -15.10 -22.22 -9.29
CA PHE A 230 -16.45 -22.78 -9.20
C PHE A 230 -16.77 -23.77 -10.31
N SER A 231 -16.26 -23.57 -11.53
CA SER A 231 -16.45 -24.51 -12.64
C SER A 231 -15.80 -25.86 -12.28
N ILE A 232 -14.57 -25.85 -11.76
CA ILE A 232 -13.89 -27.09 -11.34
C ILE A 232 -14.62 -27.73 -10.15
N LEU A 233 -14.97 -26.94 -9.13
CA LEU A 233 -15.71 -27.44 -7.96
C LEU A 233 -17.03 -28.09 -8.36
N SER A 234 -17.77 -27.49 -9.31
CA SER A 234 -19.06 -27.99 -9.79
C SER A 234 -18.95 -29.29 -10.57
N CYS A 235 -17.87 -29.49 -11.33
CA CYS A 235 -17.55 -30.77 -11.94
C CYS A 235 -17.28 -31.83 -10.87
N LEU A 236 -16.47 -31.50 -9.86
CA LEU A 236 -16.16 -32.40 -8.74
C LEU A 236 -17.39 -32.72 -7.88
N ASP A 237 -18.32 -31.77 -7.71
CA ASP A 237 -19.60 -31.94 -7.00
C ASP A 237 -20.68 -32.58 -7.88
N LYS A 238 -20.37 -32.91 -9.15
CA LYS A 238 -21.30 -33.48 -10.12
C LYS A 238 -22.58 -32.65 -10.29
N LYS A 239 -22.48 -31.32 -10.17
CA LYS A 239 -23.62 -30.40 -10.38
C LYS A 239 -24.05 -30.38 -11.84
N ASP A 240 -25.25 -29.88 -12.13
CA ASP A 240 -25.73 -29.74 -13.51
C ASP A 240 -24.86 -28.77 -14.35
N TYR A 241 -25.07 -28.77 -15.67
CA TYR A 241 -24.25 -28.02 -16.62
C TYR A 241 -24.26 -26.50 -16.38
N ARG A 242 -25.32 -25.94 -15.78
CA ARG A 242 -25.42 -24.49 -15.53
C ARG A 242 -24.36 -24.05 -14.52
N TRP A 243 -24.11 -24.86 -13.49
CA TRP A 243 -23.04 -24.59 -12.52
C TRP A 243 -21.64 -24.70 -13.11
N ARG A 244 -21.46 -25.59 -14.09
CA ARG A 244 -20.17 -25.83 -14.75
C ARG A 244 -19.82 -24.73 -15.75
N LEU A 245 -20.81 -24.27 -16.51
CA LEU A 245 -20.62 -23.33 -17.62
C LEU A 245 -20.76 -21.87 -17.18
N ALA A 246 -21.60 -21.55 -16.19
CA ALA A 246 -21.81 -20.15 -15.81
C ALA A 246 -20.52 -19.42 -15.40
N PRO A 247 -19.59 -20.02 -14.63
CA PRO A 247 -18.36 -19.33 -14.28
C PRO A 247 -17.43 -19.05 -15.47
N LEU A 248 -17.55 -19.80 -16.57
CA LEU A 248 -16.81 -19.56 -17.81
C LEU A 248 -17.24 -18.26 -18.50
N LEU A 249 -18.44 -17.74 -18.20
CA LEU A 249 -18.87 -16.42 -18.66
C LEU A 249 -17.94 -15.31 -18.14
N GLY A 250 -17.20 -15.56 -17.04
CA GLY A 250 -16.16 -14.67 -16.56
C GLY A 250 -15.03 -14.45 -17.57
N ILE A 251 -14.71 -15.46 -18.40
CA ILE A 251 -13.72 -15.32 -19.49
C ILE A 251 -14.25 -14.36 -20.55
N LEU A 252 -15.53 -14.52 -20.95
CA LEU A 252 -16.16 -13.62 -21.92
C LEU A 252 -16.25 -12.19 -21.37
N TYR A 253 -16.57 -12.03 -20.09
CA TYR A 253 -16.55 -10.75 -19.41
C TYR A 253 -15.16 -10.12 -19.44
N PHE A 254 -14.12 -10.87 -19.06
CA PHE A 254 -12.73 -10.40 -19.10
C PHE A 254 -12.32 -9.95 -20.51
N LEU A 255 -12.60 -10.73 -21.55
CA LEU A 255 -12.30 -10.35 -22.94
C LEU A 255 -13.08 -9.09 -23.37
N GLY A 256 -14.32 -8.94 -22.93
CA GLY A 256 -15.10 -7.72 -23.17
C GLY A 256 -14.55 -6.51 -22.41
N ALA A 257 -14.14 -6.70 -21.16
CA ALA A 257 -13.50 -5.70 -20.32
C ALA A 257 -12.19 -5.22 -20.95
N LEU A 258 -11.35 -6.12 -21.44
CA LEU A 258 -10.11 -5.75 -22.14
C LEU A 258 -10.36 -4.86 -23.36
N LYS A 259 -11.47 -5.07 -24.10
CA LYS A 259 -11.85 -4.19 -25.21
C LYS A 259 -12.29 -2.81 -24.74
N ILE A 260 -13.00 -2.74 -23.61
CA ILE A 260 -13.39 -1.46 -23.01
C ILE A 260 -12.15 -0.72 -22.50
N VAL A 261 -11.27 -1.42 -21.79
CA VAL A 261 -9.99 -0.90 -21.33
C VAL A 261 -9.18 -0.35 -22.50
N SER A 262 -9.02 -1.14 -23.56
CA SER A 262 -8.32 -0.71 -24.78
C SER A 262 -9.02 0.45 -25.51
N PHE A 263 -10.33 0.63 -25.36
CA PHE A 263 -11.04 1.78 -25.96
C PHE A 263 -10.77 3.08 -25.21
N PHE A 264 -10.63 3.02 -23.88
CA PHE A 264 -10.29 4.18 -23.06
C PHE A 264 -8.79 4.43 -22.96
N ASN A 265 -7.98 3.40 -23.20
CA ASN A 265 -6.54 3.56 -23.28
C ASN A 265 -6.21 4.37 -24.54
N LEU A 266 -5.51 5.48 -24.36
CA LEU A 266 -5.01 6.31 -25.46
C LEU A 266 -3.84 5.62 -26.18
N GLU A 267 -3.26 4.59 -25.56
CA GLU A 267 -2.22 3.73 -26.12
C GLU A 267 -2.78 2.54 -26.92
N THR A 268 -2.02 2.08 -27.91
CA THR A 268 -2.36 0.88 -28.71
C THR A 268 -2.04 -0.44 -28.01
N GLU A 269 -1.27 -0.43 -26.91
CA GLU A 269 -0.80 -1.64 -26.22
C GLU A 269 -1.29 -1.71 -24.77
N ASN A 270 -1.43 -2.93 -24.24
CA ASN A 270 -1.84 -3.13 -22.84
C ASN A 270 -0.60 -3.03 -21.94
N LYS A 271 -0.39 -1.86 -21.32
CA LYS A 271 0.75 -1.55 -20.45
C LYS A 271 1.05 -2.59 -19.36
N PHE A 272 0.05 -3.34 -18.90
CA PHE A 272 0.24 -4.38 -17.88
C PHE A 272 0.91 -5.66 -18.41
N LEU A 273 1.02 -5.85 -19.72
CA LEU A 273 1.77 -6.97 -20.31
C LEU A 273 3.27 -6.91 -20.02
N LEU A 274 3.79 -5.72 -19.68
CA LEU A 274 5.18 -5.52 -19.26
C LEU A 274 5.58 -6.44 -18.09
N TYR A 275 4.65 -6.75 -17.17
CA TYR A 275 4.92 -7.66 -16.07
C TYR A 275 5.15 -9.10 -16.50
N TYR A 276 4.73 -9.49 -17.71
CA TYR A 276 4.78 -10.87 -18.19
C TYR A 276 5.88 -11.09 -19.27
N GLY A 277 6.33 -10.01 -19.93
CA GLY A 277 7.35 -10.03 -21.00
C GLY A 277 8.81 -10.19 -20.57
N TRP A 278 9.08 -10.67 -19.35
CA TRP A 278 10.45 -10.77 -18.79
C TRP A 278 11.35 -11.83 -19.45
N LEU A 279 10.79 -12.71 -20.30
CA LEU A 279 11.54 -13.61 -21.18
C LEU A 279 11.54 -13.16 -22.65
N GLY A 280 10.94 -12.01 -22.95
CA GLY A 280 10.70 -11.49 -24.28
C GLY A 280 9.22 -11.43 -24.64
N GLY A 281 8.88 -10.55 -25.59
CA GLY A 281 7.52 -10.29 -26.06
C GLY A 281 6.84 -9.12 -25.35
N ASP A 282 6.06 -8.38 -26.10
CA ASP A 282 5.24 -7.23 -25.71
C ASP A 282 3.74 -7.52 -25.86
N ASP A 283 3.38 -8.52 -26.68
CA ASP A 283 2.02 -9.03 -26.85
C ASP A 283 1.82 -10.44 -26.25
N LEU A 284 0.56 -10.84 -26.07
CA LEU A 284 0.23 -12.13 -25.45
C LEU A 284 0.86 -13.33 -26.17
N LEU A 285 0.88 -13.37 -27.51
CA LEU A 285 1.39 -14.52 -28.26
C LEU A 285 2.92 -14.59 -28.18
N SER A 286 3.62 -13.46 -28.32
CA SER A 286 5.08 -13.44 -28.21
C SER A 286 5.54 -13.78 -26.78
N ILE A 287 4.83 -13.32 -25.75
CA ILE A 287 5.10 -13.68 -24.34
C ILE A 287 4.96 -15.19 -24.13
N LEU A 288 3.84 -15.78 -24.58
CA LEU A 288 3.61 -17.22 -24.44
C LEU A 288 4.65 -18.04 -25.22
N TRP A 289 5.04 -17.58 -26.42
CA TRP A 289 6.11 -18.19 -27.21
C TRP A 289 7.45 -18.13 -26.47
N ALA A 290 7.81 -16.97 -25.91
CA ALA A 290 9.03 -16.76 -25.16
C ALA A 290 9.11 -17.65 -23.91
N TRP A 291 8.00 -17.80 -23.17
CA TRP A 291 7.91 -18.75 -22.05
C TRP A 291 8.12 -20.20 -22.51
N GLY A 292 7.57 -20.56 -23.67
CA GLY A 292 7.73 -21.89 -24.26
C GLY A 292 9.17 -22.17 -24.73
N THR A 293 9.82 -21.23 -25.40
CA THR A 293 11.21 -21.38 -25.87
C THR A 293 12.20 -21.35 -24.71
N ASN A 294 11.89 -20.64 -23.63
CA ASN A 294 12.70 -20.54 -22.41
C ASN A 294 12.10 -21.35 -21.24
N PHE A 295 11.50 -22.50 -21.53
CA PHE A 295 10.70 -23.29 -20.59
C PHE A 295 11.39 -23.56 -19.24
N TRP A 296 12.68 -23.89 -19.24
CA TRP A 296 13.41 -24.17 -18.00
C TRP A 296 13.65 -22.94 -17.14
N LEU A 297 13.87 -21.77 -17.75
CA LEU A 297 13.95 -20.49 -17.03
C LEU A 297 12.60 -20.10 -16.46
N PHE A 298 11.52 -20.30 -17.25
CA PHE A 298 10.15 -20.13 -16.78
C PHE A 298 9.87 -20.99 -15.54
N LEU A 299 10.18 -22.29 -15.59
CA LEU A 299 10.01 -23.17 -14.44
C LEU A 299 10.90 -22.79 -13.24
N ALA A 300 12.16 -22.42 -13.47
CA ALA A 300 13.06 -21.98 -12.41
C ALA A 300 12.52 -20.74 -11.70
N HIS A 301 11.89 -19.82 -12.44
CA HIS A 301 11.19 -18.67 -11.87
C HIS A 301 9.98 -19.11 -11.02
N LEU A 302 9.10 -19.96 -11.56
CA LEU A 302 7.91 -20.43 -10.82
C LEU A 302 8.28 -21.12 -9.49
N PHE A 303 9.35 -21.91 -9.48
CA PHE A 303 9.83 -22.64 -8.32
C PHE A 303 11.00 -21.95 -7.59
N SER A 304 11.12 -20.62 -7.75
CA SER A 304 12.11 -19.83 -7.03
C SER A 304 11.88 -19.88 -5.51
N LEU A 305 12.95 -19.66 -4.75
CA LEU A 305 12.88 -19.64 -3.28
C LEU A 305 11.91 -18.57 -2.77
N ASP A 306 11.86 -17.40 -3.41
CA ASP A 306 10.96 -16.31 -3.06
C ASP A 306 9.49 -16.72 -3.24
N ASN A 307 9.15 -17.35 -4.37
CA ASN A 307 7.80 -17.87 -4.62
C ASN A 307 7.39 -18.94 -3.60
N PHE A 308 8.33 -19.81 -3.24
CA PHE A 308 8.10 -20.85 -2.24
C PHE A 308 7.86 -20.26 -0.84
N ILE A 309 8.72 -19.35 -0.38
CA ILE A 309 8.59 -18.70 0.94
C ILE A 309 7.29 -17.90 1.02
N SER A 310 6.97 -17.11 -0.01
CA SER A 310 5.72 -16.33 -0.03
C SER A 310 4.48 -17.22 -0.04
N SER A 311 4.51 -18.36 -0.73
CA SER A 311 3.43 -19.35 -0.67
C SER A 311 3.25 -19.91 0.75
N LEU A 312 4.35 -20.17 1.48
CA LEU A 312 4.29 -20.59 2.88
C LEU A 312 3.72 -19.48 3.78
N ILE A 313 4.09 -18.21 3.55
CA ILE A 313 3.56 -17.04 4.28
C ILE A 313 2.05 -16.88 4.04
N ILE A 314 1.57 -17.10 2.81
CA ILE A 314 0.13 -17.08 2.50
C ILE A 314 -0.59 -18.22 3.23
N LEU A 315 -0.05 -19.43 3.23
CA LEU A 315 -0.66 -20.60 3.89
C LEU A 315 -0.62 -20.52 5.42
N VAL A 316 0.46 -19.98 6.00
CA VAL A 316 0.62 -19.86 7.47
C VAL A 316 -0.37 -18.85 8.06
N SER A 317 -0.87 -17.90 7.24
CA SER A 317 -1.93 -16.96 7.64
C SER A 317 -3.22 -17.65 8.13
N VAL A 318 -3.40 -18.92 7.76
CA VAL A 318 -4.50 -19.80 8.20
C VAL A 318 -3.96 -21.13 8.77
N GLY A 319 -2.71 -21.12 9.25
CA GLY A 319 -2.04 -22.24 9.92
C GLY A 319 -1.95 -23.52 9.10
N PHE A 320 -1.78 -23.40 7.78
CA PHE A 320 -1.68 -24.52 6.84
C PHE A 320 -2.92 -25.44 6.76
N LEU A 321 -4.03 -25.07 7.43
CA LEU A 321 -5.29 -25.81 7.38
C LEU A 321 -5.80 -26.09 5.96
N PRO A 322 -5.69 -25.19 4.96
CA PRO A 322 -6.18 -25.44 3.61
C PRO A 322 -5.62 -26.71 2.96
N LEU A 323 -4.42 -27.15 3.35
CA LEU A 323 -3.78 -28.38 2.84
C LEU A 323 -4.55 -29.67 3.21
N LEU A 324 -5.40 -29.62 4.25
CA LEU A 324 -6.26 -30.74 4.65
C LEU A 324 -7.58 -30.79 3.88
N ALA A 325 -7.87 -29.78 3.05
CA ALA A 325 -9.02 -29.75 2.16
C ALA A 325 -8.65 -29.09 0.82
N PRO A 326 -7.64 -29.62 0.10
CA PRO A 326 -7.02 -28.96 -1.06
C PRO A 326 -7.99 -28.75 -2.22
N ARG A 327 -9.09 -29.53 -2.24
CA ARG A 327 -10.19 -29.36 -3.19
C ARG A 327 -10.67 -27.92 -3.32
N TYR A 328 -10.74 -27.17 -2.22
CA TYR A 328 -11.26 -25.80 -2.26
C TYR A 328 -10.21 -24.75 -2.64
N LEU A 329 -8.94 -25.15 -2.80
CA LEU A 329 -7.88 -24.29 -3.31
C LEU A 329 -8.11 -23.91 -4.78
N TRP A 330 -9.01 -24.57 -5.51
CA TRP A 330 -9.37 -24.14 -6.87
C TRP A 330 -9.91 -22.70 -6.93
N LEU A 331 -10.46 -22.17 -5.83
CA LEU A 331 -10.89 -20.77 -5.74
C LEU A 331 -9.73 -19.76 -5.66
N LEU A 332 -8.51 -20.20 -5.34
CA LEU A 332 -7.30 -19.36 -5.33
C LEU A 332 -6.24 -19.78 -6.35
N PHE A 333 -6.39 -20.92 -7.00
CA PHE A 333 -5.40 -21.46 -7.92
C PHE A 333 -5.09 -20.51 -9.08
N PHE A 334 -6.11 -20.02 -9.79
CA PHE A 334 -5.90 -19.12 -10.93
C PHE A 334 -5.39 -17.73 -10.52
N PRO A 335 -5.90 -17.09 -9.45
CA PRO A 335 -5.27 -15.89 -8.90
C PRO A 335 -3.81 -16.11 -8.50
N LEU A 336 -3.46 -17.27 -7.94
CA LEU A 336 -2.06 -17.57 -7.59
C LEU A 336 -1.17 -17.60 -8.85
N LEU A 337 -1.64 -18.22 -9.94
CA LEU A 337 -0.93 -18.24 -11.22
C LEU A 337 -0.73 -16.84 -11.79
N GLN A 338 -1.73 -15.96 -11.69
CA GLN A 338 -1.64 -14.57 -12.16
C GLN A 338 -0.40 -13.86 -11.61
N PHE A 339 -0.12 -14.01 -10.32
CA PHE A 339 1.06 -13.41 -9.70
C PHE A 339 2.33 -14.20 -9.95
N LEU A 340 2.29 -15.54 -9.89
CA LEU A 340 3.46 -16.40 -10.14
C LEU A 340 4.07 -16.17 -11.53
N PHE A 341 3.25 -15.80 -12.53
CA PHE A 341 3.70 -15.60 -13.90
C PHE A 341 4.29 -14.21 -14.18
N THR A 342 4.13 -13.26 -13.25
CA THR A 342 4.76 -11.94 -13.36
C THR A 342 6.27 -12.05 -13.18
N SER A 343 7.02 -11.06 -13.67
CA SER A 343 8.47 -10.93 -13.55
C SER A 343 8.96 -10.96 -12.10
N THR A 344 8.10 -10.53 -11.19
CA THR A 344 8.35 -10.52 -9.74
C THR A 344 7.93 -11.85 -9.09
N GLY A 345 6.86 -12.48 -9.57
CA GLY A 345 6.27 -13.62 -8.86
C GLY A 345 5.55 -13.20 -7.57
N LEU A 346 5.41 -14.14 -6.63
CA LEU A 346 4.86 -13.93 -5.29
C LEU A 346 5.93 -13.33 -4.39
N ASN A 347 6.03 -12.01 -4.36
CA ASN A 347 6.93 -11.31 -3.44
C ASN A 347 6.24 -10.79 -2.19
N SER A 348 6.99 -10.06 -1.39
CA SER A 348 6.46 -9.42 -0.19
C SER A 348 5.30 -8.48 -0.49
N VAL A 349 5.30 -7.75 -1.61
CA VAL A 349 4.21 -6.86 -2.00
C VAL A 349 2.88 -7.62 -2.08
N VAL A 350 2.87 -8.83 -2.64
CA VAL A 350 1.65 -9.62 -2.79
C VAL A 350 0.94 -9.91 -1.45
N TYR A 351 1.68 -10.29 -0.40
CA TYR A 351 1.07 -10.60 0.91
C TYR A 351 1.07 -9.43 1.91
N SER A 352 1.82 -8.36 1.63
CA SER A 352 1.92 -7.16 2.49
C SER A 352 1.01 -6.01 2.08
N THR A 353 0.42 -6.07 0.88
CA THR A 353 -0.53 -5.09 0.35
C THR A 353 -1.91 -5.70 0.15
N HIS A 354 -2.78 -5.01 -0.57
CA HIS A 354 -4.15 -5.45 -0.83
C HIS A 354 -4.27 -6.68 -1.73
N TYR A 355 -3.28 -7.00 -2.55
CA TYR A 355 -3.34 -8.13 -3.49
C TYR A 355 -3.65 -9.47 -2.81
N GLY A 356 -3.14 -9.69 -1.59
CA GLY A 356 -3.35 -10.94 -0.86
C GLY A 356 -4.81 -11.24 -0.53
N LEU A 357 -5.70 -10.24 -0.54
CA LEU A 357 -7.13 -10.41 -0.29
C LEU A 357 -7.78 -11.39 -1.27
N ILE A 358 -7.31 -11.45 -2.53
CA ILE A 358 -7.89 -12.34 -3.55
C ILE A 358 -7.75 -13.84 -3.18
N PHE A 359 -6.77 -14.19 -2.34
CA PHE A 359 -6.55 -15.56 -1.89
C PHE A 359 -7.45 -15.96 -0.72
N LEU A 360 -7.90 -14.98 0.07
CA LEU A 360 -8.58 -15.22 1.34
C LEU A 360 -9.88 -16.03 1.22
N PRO A 361 -10.76 -15.83 0.22
CA PRO A 361 -11.95 -16.66 0.07
C PRO A 361 -11.63 -18.14 -0.07
N GLY A 362 -10.66 -18.49 -0.93
CA GLY A 362 -10.24 -19.88 -1.13
C GLY A 362 -9.57 -20.48 0.11
N LEU A 363 -8.69 -19.71 0.77
CA LEU A 363 -8.01 -20.13 2.00
C LEU A 363 -8.98 -20.38 3.17
N PHE A 364 -9.93 -19.47 3.41
CA PHE A 364 -10.89 -19.63 4.50
C PHE A 364 -11.91 -20.73 4.23
N VAL A 365 -12.41 -20.84 2.99
CA VAL A 365 -13.30 -21.95 2.62
C VAL A 365 -12.60 -23.29 2.82
N ALA A 366 -11.38 -23.45 2.31
CA ALA A 366 -10.60 -24.66 2.52
C ALA A 366 -10.36 -24.94 4.02
N SER A 367 -10.06 -23.90 4.80
CA SER A 367 -9.84 -24.02 6.24
C SER A 367 -11.09 -24.48 6.99
N ILE A 368 -12.28 -24.01 6.63
CA ILE A 368 -13.56 -24.47 7.22
C ILE A 368 -13.75 -25.98 7.00
N PHE A 369 -13.48 -26.48 5.79
CA PHE A 369 -13.56 -27.91 5.50
C PHE A 369 -12.43 -28.72 6.13
N ALA A 370 -11.26 -28.14 6.30
CA ALA A 370 -10.17 -28.74 7.07
C ALA A 370 -10.56 -28.95 8.53
N TRP A 371 -11.20 -27.95 9.17
CA TRP A 371 -11.76 -28.08 10.50
C TRP A 371 -12.76 -29.23 10.59
N LYS A 372 -13.68 -29.35 9.61
CA LYS A 372 -14.59 -30.52 9.54
C LYS A 372 -13.83 -31.85 9.48
N ASN A 373 -12.81 -31.94 8.62
CA ASN A 373 -12.01 -33.16 8.47
C ASN A 373 -11.28 -33.53 9.77
N ILE A 374 -10.75 -32.53 10.51
CA ILE A 374 -10.11 -32.73 11.82
C ILE A 374 -11.12 -33.24 12.85
N LEU A 375 -12.29 -32.61 12.94
CA LEU A 375 -13.35 -33.00 13.89
C LEU A 375 -13.86 -34.41 13.61
N SER A 376 -13.96 -34.81 12.33
CA SER A 376 -14.34 -36.16 11.93
C SER A 376 -13.17 -37.17 11.96
N LYS A 377 -11.99 -36.77 12.45
CA LYS A 377 -10.75 -37.58 12.47
C LYS A 377 -10.42 -38.23 11.12
N LYS A 378 -10.65 -37.51 10.01
CA LYS A 378 -10.34 -38.00 8.66
C LYS A 378 -8.83 -38.30 8.55
N LYS A 379 -8.47 -39.41 7.92
CA LYS A 379 -7.06 -39.77 7.69
C LYS A 379 -6.43 -38.89 6.61
N PHE A 380 -5.17 -38.52 6.82
CA PHE A 380 -4.30 -37.80 5.90
C PHE A 380 -2.84 -38.15 6.23
N ILE A 381 -1.88 -37.66 5.43
CA ILE A 381 -0.45 -37.93 5.66
C ILE A 381 -0.04 -37.36 7.03
N PHE A 382 0.58 -38.18 7.89
CA PHE A 382 0.91 -37.86 9.30
C PHE A 382 -0.28 -37.64 10.25
N SER A 383 -1.51 -38.04 9.89
CA SER A 383 -2.67 -37.86 10.77
C SER A 383 -2.54 -38.56 12.12
N SER A 384 -1.80 -39.67 12.21
CA SER A 384 -1.51 -40.34 13.49
C SER A 384 -0.71 -39.43 14.43
N VAL A 385 0.38 -38.85 13.95
CA VAL A 385 1.21 -37.90 14.71
C VAL A 385 0.39 -36.67 15.09
N PHE A 386 -0.41 -36.14 14.14
CA PHE A 386 -1.26 -34.97 14.38
C PHE A 386 -2.30 -35.21 15.47
N TYR A 387 -3.09 -36.28 15.37
CA TYR A 387 -4.16 -36.55 16.34
C TYR A 387 -3.62 -36.97 17.72
N ASN A 388 -2.48 -37.68 17.77
CA ASN A 388 -1.82 -38.03 19.04
C ASN A 388 -1.23 -36.81 19.75
N ASN A 389 -0.86 -35.76 19.01
CA ASN A 389 -0.28 -34.53 19.53
C ASN A 389 -1.19 -33.30 19.33
N LEU A 390 -2.51 -33.49 19.30
CA LEU A 390 -3.46 -32.44 18.92
C LEU A 390 -3.33 -31.16 19.78
N ASN A 391 -3.03 -31.30 21.08
CA ASN A 391 -2.84 -30.15 21.97
C ASN A 391 -1.60 -29.32 21.58
N PHE A 392 -0.50 -29.98 21.20
CA PHE A 392 0.68 -29.29 20.70
C PHE A 392 0.35 -28.50 19.42
N PHE A 393 -0.31 -29.13 18.45
CA PHE A 393 -0.70 -28.46 17.21
C PHE A 393 -1.70 -27.31 17.42
N LYS A 394 -2.60 -27.40 18.42
CA LYS A 394 -3.47 -26.28 18.80
C LYS A 394 -2.68 -25.10 19.35
N VAL A 395 -1.73 -25.35 20.26
CA VAL A 395 -0.87 -24.30 20.82
C VAL A 395 -0.01 -23.69 19.73
N LEU A 396 0.60 -24.52 18.88
CA LEU A 396 1.39 -24.06 17.74
C LEU A 396 0.54 -23.19 16.82
N PHE A 397 -0.66 -23.63 16.44
CA PHE A 397 -1.58 -22.86 15.61
C PHE A 397 -1.90 -21.50 16.24
N ILE A 398 -2.26 -21.45 17.52
CA ILE A 398 -2.56 -20.19 18.22
C ILE A 398 -1.33 -19.28 18.24
N VAL A 399 -0.17 -19.79 18.67
CA VAL A 399 1.08 -19.01 18.72
C VAL A 399 1.46 -18.48 17.35
N THR A 400 1.33 -19.28 16.30
CA THR A 400 1.59 -18.88 14.93
C THR A 400 0.65 -17.75 14.49
N ILE A 401 -0.67 -17.89 14.68
CA ILE A 401 -1.63 -16.85 14.29
C ILE A 401 -1.34 -15.54 15.03
N PHE A 402 -1.08 -15.59 16.34
CA PHE A 402 -0.75 -14.39 17.13
C PHE A 402 0.60 -13.79 16.75
N TYR A 403 1.62 -14.60 16.47
CA TYR A 403 2.92 -14.12 16.00
C TYR A 403 2.76 -13.33 14.70
N PHE A 404 2.13 -13.92 13.68
CA PHE A 404 1.94 -13.24 12.40
C PHE A 404 0.99 -12.03 12.51
N PHE A 405 -0.02 -12.08 13.38
CA PHE A 405 -0.85 -10.93 13.73
C PHE A 405 -0.03 -9.78 14.34
N ILE A 406 0.94 -10.06 15.21
CA ILE A 406 1.75 -9.02 15.86
C ILE A 406 2.81 -8.44 14.91
N PHE A 407 3.45 -9.29 14.10
CA PHE A 407 4.65 -8.92 13.35
C PHE A 407 4.40 -8.60 11.86
N LEU A 408 3.39 -9.18 11.22
CA LEU A 408 3.07 -8.88 9.81
C LEU A 408 1.86 -7.97 9.61
N SER A 409 1.06 -7.74 10.66
CA SER A 409 -0.01 -6.75 10.63
C SER A 409 0.53 -5.33 10.82
N PRO A 410 0.02 -4.31 10.10
CA PRO A 410 0.47 -2.93 10.28
C PRO A 410 -0.19 -2.26 11.50
N ILE A 411 -1.11 -2.94 12.19
CA ILE A 411 -1.87 -2.39 13.34
C ILE A 411 -0.94 -1.81 14.41
N LYS A 412 0.08 -2.59 14.85
CA LYS A 412 1.00 -2.13 15.89
C LYS A 412 1.67 -0.82 15.49
N ASN A 413 2.16 -0.76 14.25
CA ASN A 413 2.83 0.42 13.75
C ASN A 413 1.85 1.59 13.78
N ILE A 414 0.67 1.48 13.17
CA ILE A 414 -0.32 2.58 13.10
C ILE A 414 -0.78 3.01 14.50
N LEU A 415 -0.99 2.07 15.43
CA LEU A 415 -1.37 2.37 16.81
C LEU A 415 -0.35 3.25 17.53
N PHE A 416 0.94 3.01 17.30
CA PHE A 416 2.03 3.77 17.93
C PHE A 416 2.61 4.88 17.06
N ALA A 417 2.11 5.06 15.84
CA ALA A 417 2.43 6.22 15.00
C ALA A 417 2.08 7.51 15.74
N GLN A 418 3.04 8.42 15.82
CA GLN A 418 2.82 9.80 16.28
C GLN A 418 2.62 10.68 15.04
N GLY A 419 1.67 11.61 15.12
CA GLY A 419 1.45 12.56 14.05
C GLY A 419 2.48 13.68 14.06
N ASN A 420 2.73 14.25 12.89
CA ASN A 420 3.60 15.40 12.76
C ASN A 420 2.76 16.69 12.88
N LEU A 421 2.60 17.18 14.12
CA LEU A 421 1.83 18.39 14.43
C LEU A 421 2.26 19.62 13.60
N SER A 422 3.53 19.67 13.16
CA SER A 422 4.04 20.76 12.34
C SER A 422 3.42 20.77 10.94
N ILE A 423 3.29 19.60 10.30
CA ILE A 423 2.68 19.42 8.98
C ILE A 423 1.20 19.78 9.03
N ASP A 424 0.48 19.32 10.08
CA ASP A 424 -0.94 19.62 10.27
C ASP A 424 -1.21 21.14 10.32
N ASN A 425 -0.40 21.87 11.09
CA ASN A 425 -0.54 23.31 11.23
C ASN A 425 -0.26 24.04 9.91
N ASN A 426 0.78 23.63 9.18
CA ASN A 426 1.14 24.24 7.89
C ASN A 426 0.06 23.95 6.83
N LEU A 427 -0.45 22.72 6.75
CA LEU A 427 -1.53 22.37 5.84
C LEU A 427 -2.85 23.06 6.20
N ALA A 428 -3.13 23.30 7.48
CA ALA A 428 -4.28 24.09 7.91
C ALA A 428 -4.18 25.55 7.42
N GLN A 429 -2.99 26.13 7.33
CA GLN A 429 -2.77 27.45 6.73
C GLN A 429 -2.96 27.40 5.21
N ILE A 430 -2.36 26.43 4.54
CA ILE A 430 -2.48 26.23 3.08
C ILE A 430 -3.94 26.01 2.67
N ASN A 431 -4.71 25.23 3.43
CA ASN A 431 -6.14 25.01 3.16
C ASN A 431 -7.00 26.28 3.29
N LYS A 432 -6.53 27.32 4.00
CA LYS A 432 -7.21 28.64 4.02
C LYS A 432 -6.91 29.45 2.78
N ILE A 433 -5.78 29.19 2.11
CA ILE A 433 -5.36 29.85 0.87
C ILE A 433 -6.03 29.21 -0.34
N LEU A 434 -6.11 27.88 -0.37
CA LEU A 434 -6.60 27.11 -1.52
C LEU A 434 -8.13 27.17 -1.65
N SER A 435 -8.61 27.56 -2.83
CA SER A 435 -10.03 27.39 -3.18
C SER A 435 -10.38 25.90 -3.28
N PRO A 436 -11.58 25.47 -2.83
CA PRO A 436 -12.04 24.09 -2.99
C PRO A 436 -12.11 23.63 -4.46
N SER A 437 -12.32 24.55 -5.40
CA SER A 437 -12.41 24.25 -6.84
C SER A 437 -11.09 24.41 -7.59
N ALA A 438 -10.01 24.85 -6.92
CA ALA A 438 -8.75 25.12 -7.57
C ALA A 438 -8.12 23.83 -8.13
N SER A 439 -7.58 23.92 -9.33
CA SER A 439 -6.71 22.90 -9.91
C SER A 439 -5.35 22.88 -9.20
N LEU A 440 -4.80 21.70 -8.98
CA LEU A 440 -3.63 21.53 -8.11
C LEU A 440 -2.67 20.49 -8.68
N VAL A 441 -1.36 20.77 -8.65
CA VAL A 441 -0.33 19.72 -8.64
C VAL A 441 0.06 19.49 -7.19
N VAL A 442 0.12 18.23 -6.75
CA VAL A 442 0.34 17.90 -5.34
C VAL A 442 1.25 16.70 -5.16
N SER A 443 2.14 16.79 -4.17
CA SER A 443 2.94 15.66 -3.67
C SER A 443 2.09 14.46 -3.25
N GLU A 444 2.66 13.27 -3.45
CA GLU A 444 2.08 11.94 -3.30
C GLU A 444 1.46 11.75 -1.92
N SER A 445 2.22 12.09 -0.87
CA SER A 445 1.82 12.01 0.54
C SER A 445 0.62 12.87 0.90
N LEU A 446 0.40 13.95 0.15
CA LEU A 446 -0.70 14.89 0.32
C LEU A 446 -1.86 14.59 -0.64
N ALA A 447 -1.64 13.83 -1.72
CA ALA A 447 -2.59 13.62 -2.81
C ALA A 447 -3.97 13.16 -2.32
N ALA A 448 -4.02 12.21 -1.39
CA ALA A 448 -5.30 11.73 -0.84
C ALA A 448 -6.08 12.87 -0.17
N ALA A 449 -5.42 13.74 0.60
CA ALA A 449 -6.06 14.88 1.27
C ALA A 449 -6.64 15.90 0.29
N PHE A 450 -6.03 16.05 -0.88
CA PHE A 450 -6.42 17.05 -1.87
C PHE A 450 -7.26 16.50 -3.04
N SER A 451 -7.45 15.18 -3.12
CA SER A 451 -8.12 14.48 -4.23
C SER A 451 -9.64 14.72 -4.39
N SER A 452 -10.31 15.37 -3.43
CA SER A 452 -11.75 15.70 -3.54
C SER A 452 -11.97 16.97 -4.38
N ARG A 453 -11.41 16.98 -5.59
CA ARG A 453 -11.42 18.10 -6.52
C ARG A 453 -11.47 17.57 -7.95
N GLN A 454 -11.92 18.43 -8.86
CA GLN A 454 -12.03 18.07 -10.27
C GLN A 454 -10.68 17.71 -10.90
N ALA A 455 -9.65 18.54 -10.65
CA ALA A 455 -8.35 18.43 -11.28
C ALA A 455 -7.24 18.48 -10.22
N VAL A 456 -6.56 17.35 -10.03
CA VAL A 456 -5.46 17.16 -9.07
C VAL A 456 -4.42 16.24 -9.71
N TYR A 457 -3.24 16.76 -9.97
CA TYR A 457 -2.19 16.06 -10.69
C TYR A 457 -1.06 15.68 -9.73
N PRO A 458 -0.44 14.51 -9.92
CA PRO A 458 0.63 14.05 -9.08
C PRO A 458 1.91 14.83 -9.37
N PHE A 459 2.59 15.22 -8.31
CA PHE A 459 3.87 15.90 -8.40
C PHE A 459 4.91 15.02 -9.10
N GLN A 460 4.97 13.72 -8.80
CA GLN A 460 5.96 12.82 -9.41
C GLN A 460 5.91 12.85 -10.94
N TYR A 461 4.74 12.72 -11.57
CA TYR A 461 4.62 12.72 -13.04
C TYR A 461 4.89 14.12 -13.62
N SER A 462 4.43 15.14 -12.90
CA SER A 462 4.66 16.54 -13.22
C SER A 462 6.14 16.91 -13.23
N TYR A 463 6.88 16.45 -12.22
CA TYR A 463 8.30 16.67 -12.05
C TYR A 463 9.10 15.86 -13.07
N MET A 464 8.77 14.58 -13.26
CA MET A 464 9.48 13.69 -14.19
C MET A 464 9.19 13.97 -15.67
N GLY A 465 8.11 14.69 -15.99
CA GLY A 465 7.64 14.86 -17.37
C GLY A 465 7.22 13.54 -18.02
N ARG A 466 6.92 12.52 -17.22
CA ARG A 466 6.62 11.15 -17.67
C ARG A 466 5.44 10.58 -16.88
N GLY A 467 4.55 9.90 -17.59
CA GLY A 467 3.39 9.24 -16.99
C GLY A 467 3.74 7.92 -16.32
N GLN A 468 2.70 7.13 -16.00
CA GLN A 468 2.85 5.81 -15.40
C GLN A 468 3.80 4.93 -16.23
N PHE A 469 4.71 4.21 -15.56
CA PHE A 469 5.72 3.34 -16.18
C PHE A 469 6.67 4.03 -17.19
N TYR A 470 6.69 5.36 -17.27
CA TYR A 470 7.55 6.13 -18.19
C TYR A 470 7.33 5.74 -19.66
N LEU A 471 6.12 5.31 -19.98
CA LEU A 471 5.76 4.96 -21.36
C LEU A 471 5.45 6.22 -22.16
N GLU A 472 4.82 7.20 -21.52
CA GLU A 472 4.35 8.42 -22.17
C GLU A 472 5.00 9.68 -21.60
N GLU A 473 5.06 10.72 -22.43
CA GLU A 473 5.34 12.08 -21.99
C GLU A 473 4.14 12.60 -21.20
N PHE A 474 4.42 13.08 -19.99
CA PHE A 474 3.44 13.79 -19.18
C PHE A 474 3.54 15.27 -19.50
N ASN A 475 2.56 15.79 -20.22
CA ASN A 475 2.43 17.22 -20.41
C ASN A 475 1.94 17.84 -19.10
N PHE A 476 2.85 18.53 -18.40
CA PHE A 476 2.54 19.26 -17.19
C PHE A 476 1.34 20.21 -17.43
N PRO A 477 0.22 20.01 -16.73
CA PRO A 477 -0.95 20.85 -16.91
C PRO A 477 -0.72 22.20 -16.25
N GLU A 478 -1.20 23.28 -16.88
CA GLU A 478 -1.28 24.56 -16.18
C GLU A 478 -2.39 24.48 -15.11
N VAL A 479 -2.02 24.74 -13.87
CA VAL A 479 -2.89 24.63 -12.69
C VAL A 479 -2.91 25.94 -11.91
N ASP A 480 -3.86 26.08 -10.99
CA ASP A 480 -3.97 27.25 -10.12
C ASP A 480 -2.85 27.26 -9.07
N TYR A 481 -2.51 26.09 -8.53
CA TYR A 481 -1.50 25.94 -7.48
C TYR A 481 -0.62 24.69 -7.67
N ILE A 482 0.61 24.76 -7.14
CA ILE A 482 1.53 23.62 -7.04
C ILE A 482 1.91 23.50 -5.56
N LEU A 483 1.60 22.38 -4.92
CA LEU A 483 1.92 22.10 -3.52
C LEU A 483 2.89 20.93 -3.45
N ILE A 484 4.12 21.21 -3.02
CA ILE A 484 5.18 20.22 -2.92
C ILE A 484 5.52 19.98 -1.45
N ASP A 485 5.52 18.71 -1.06
CA ASP A 485 6.31 18.21 0.05
C ASP A 485 7.67 17.75 -0.51
N THR A 486 8.74 18.44 -0.13
CA THR A 486 10.08 18.17 -0.64
C THR A 486 10.60 16.79 -0.24
N ASN A 487 9.99 16.14 0.76
CA ASN A 487 10.31 14.77 1.12
C ASN A 487 9.99 13.78 -0.02
N ASP A 488 8.91 14.02 -0.77
CA ASP A 488 8.48 13.16 -1.88
C ASP A 488 9.43 13.28 -3.10
N ILE A 489 10.27 14.32 -3.12
CA ILE A 489 11.35 14.43 -4.11
C ILE A 489 12.42 13.36 -3.86
N PHE A 490 12.69 12.99 -2.61
CA PHE A 490 13.61 11.87 -2.35
C PHE A 490 13.08 10.57 -2.93
N GLU A 491 11.78 10.30 -2.75
CA GLU A 491 11.12 9.12 -3.34
C GLU A 491 11.24 9.14 -4.85
N THR A 492 10.97 10.29 -5.47
CA THR A 492 11.09 10.53 -6.90
C THR A 492 12.52 10.27 -7.42
N LEU A 493 13.53 10.83 -6.76
CA LEU A 493 14.94 10.68 -7.15
C LEU A 493 15.43 9.23 -6.96
N ALA A 494 15.13 8.61 -5.82
CA ALA A 494 15.45 7.20 -5.56
C ALA A 494 14.75 6.26 -6.56
N TYR A 495 13.52 6.59 -6.95
CA TYR A 495 12.78 5.85 -7.96
C TYR A 495 13.47 5.93 -9.33
N VAL A 496 13.92 7.12 -9.76
CA VAL A 496 14.64 7.30 -11.04
C VAL A 496 15.87 6.40 -11.11
N ASP A 497 16.66 6.34 -10.03
CA ASP A 497 17.85 5.49 -10.02
C ASP A 497 17.50 4.00 -10.05
N THR A 498 16.47 3.59 -9.31
CA THR A 498 15.97 2.21 -9.33
C THR A 498 15.42 1.82 -10.72
N SER A 499 14.70 2.73 -11.38
CA SER A 499 14.04 2.47 -12.66
C SER A 499 15.01 2.41 -13.84
N LYS A 500 16.17 3.09 -13.78
CA LYS A 500 17.26 2.90 -14.76
C LYS A 500 17.68 1.45 -14.83
N VAL A 501 17.78 0.80 -13.66
CA VAL A 501 18.13 -0.61 -13.54
C VAL A 501 17.00 -1.52 -14.04
N ILE A 502 15.75 -1.21 -13.67
CA ILE A 502 14.60 -2.09 -13.94
C ILE A 502 14.16 -2.04 -15.41
N PHE A 503 14.04 -0.84 -15.97
CA PHE A 503 13.48 -0.65 -17.31
C PHE A 503 14.54 -0.43 -18.39
N ASN A 504 15.83 -0.42 -18.01
CA ASN A 504 16.96 -0.15 -18.90
C ASN A 504 16.75 1.12 -19.76
N LYS A 505 16.07 2.11 -19.19
CA LYS A 505 15.83 3.41 -19.82
C LYS A 505 16.80 4.43 -19.22
N ASN A 506 17.63 5.03 -20.06
CA ASN A 506 18.40 6.21 -19.69
C ASN A 506 17.44 7.40 -19.63
N PHE A 507 17.09 7.83 -18.42
CA PHE A 507 16.31 9.06 -18.25
C PHE A 507 17.14 10.27 -18.68
N GLU A 508 16.51 11.19 -19.39
CA GLU A 508 17.13 12.44 -19.85
C GLU A 508 17.63 13.24 -18.63
N GLN A 509 18.85 13.77 -18.75
CA GLN A 509 19.59 14.42 -17.66
C GLN A 509 19.04 15.79 -17.23
N ASN A 510 17.84 16.20 -17.71
CA ASN A 510 17.30 17.56 -17.56
C ASN A 510 15.99 17.66 -16.76
N ILE A 511 15.51 16.58 -16.13
CA ILE A 511 14.21 16.54 -15.42
C ILE A 511 13.97 17.76 -14.50
N PRO A 512 14.89 18.14 -13.59
CA PRO A 512 14.65 19.28 -12.71
C PRO A 512 14.58 20.60 -13.48
N LYS A 513 15.37 20.74 -14.56
CA LYS A 513 15.42 21.94 -15.38
C LYS A 513 14.09 22.22 -16.07
N ASP A 514 13.50 21.19 -16.68
CA ASP A 514 12.22 21.33 -17.38
C ASP A 514 11.11 21.74 -16.40
N PHE A 515 11.09 21.16 -15.20
CA PHE A 515 10.14 21.54 -14.16
C PHE A 515 10.35 22.99 -13.67
N ARG A 516 11.59 23.45 -13.50
CA ARG A 516 11.90 24.85 -13.14
C ARG A 516 11.39 25.85 -14.17
N GLU A 517 11.59 25.59 -15.46
CA GLU A 517 11.08 26.47 -16.54
C GLU A 517 9.55 26.59 -16.48
N ARG A 518 8.83 25.57 -15.96
CA ARG A 518 7.39 25.67 -15.71
C ARG A 518 7.05 26.52 -14.50
N LEU A 519 7.84 26.44 -13.44
CA LEU A 519 7.68 27.27 -12.24
C LEU A 519 7.81 28.78 -12.54
N ASP A 520 8.42 29.17 -13.67
CA ASP A 520 8.49 30.56 -14.11
C ASP A 520 7.11 31.21 -14.30
N ASN A 521 6.05 30.42 -14.52
CA ASN A 521 4.66 30.92 -14.60
C ASN A 521 3.98 31.04 -13.22
N TYR A 522 4.69 30.74 -12.15
CA TYR A 522 4.16 30.70 -10.79
C TYR A 522 4.98 31.58 -9.85
N ILE A 523 4.39 31.91 -8.71
CA ILE A 523 5.00 32.67 -7.62
C ILE A 523 4.93 31.81 -6.36
N LEU A 524 6.06 31.66 -5.66
CA LEU A 524 6.10 31.01 -4.35
C LEU A 524 5.45 31.94 -3.32
N ILE A 525 4.30 31.53 -2.78
CA ILE A 525 3.50 32.33 -1.83
C ILE A 525 3.53 31.78 -0.40
N PHE A 526 3.99 30.54 -0.22
CA PHE A 526 4.19 29.95 1.09
C PHE A 526 5.34 28.95 1.04
N ALA A 527 6.21 29.04 2.04
CA ALA A 527 7.29 28.08 2.29
C ALA A 527 7.43 27.90 3.81
N ARG A 528 7.38 26.66 4.28
CA ARG A 528 7.62 26.32 5.69
C ARG A 528 8.02 24.86 5.86
N ASN A 529 9.15 24.63 6.52
CA ASN A 529 9.82 23.34 6.63
C ASN A 529 10.03 22.70 5.24
N ASN A 530 9.39 21.56 5.00
CA ASN A 530 9.41 20.79 3.76
C ASN A 530 8.24 21.12 2.81
N LEU A 531 7.35 22.05 3.17
CA LEU A 531 6.18 22.39 2.36
C LEU A 531 6.38 23.69 1.58
N LEU A 532 6.14 23.62 0.28
CA LEU A 532 6.24 24.73 -0.65
C LEU A 532 4.95 24.85 -1.46
N LEU A 533 4.37 26.05 -1.53
CA LEU A 533 3.16 26.33 -2.29
C LEU A 533 3.40 27.46 -3.27
N TRP A 534 3.28 27.15 -4.56
CA TRP A 534 3.26 28.11 -5.63
C TRP A 534 1.84 28.39 -6.10
N GLN A 535 1.61 29.64 -6.50
CA GLN A 535 0.37 30.10 -7.11
C GLN A 535 0.64 30.58 -8.53
N ASN A 536 -0.25 30.25 -9.46
CA ASN A 536 -0.15 30.69 -10.84
C ASN A 536 -0.23 32.22 -10.93
N LYS A 537 0.68 32.84 -11.71
CA LYS A 537 0.75 34.30 -11.92
C LYS A 537 -0.54 34.88 -12.48
N THR A 538 -1.33 34.10 -13.22
CA THR A 538 -2.60 34.56 -13.82
C THR A 538 -3.69 34.84 -12.79
N ILE A 539 -3.65 34.18 -11.62
CA ILE A 539 -4.60 34.37 -10.52
C ILE A 539 -4.00 35.07 -9.30
N SER A 540 -2.69 35.33 -9.31
CA SER A 540 -2.02 35.97 -8.20
C SER A 540 -2.39 37.45 -8.10
N GLN A 541 -2.72 37.88 -6.87
CA GLN A 541 -2.87 39.30 -6.52
C GLN A 541 -1.66 39.79 -5.71
N ASP A 542 -0.74 38.88 -5.36
CA ASP A 542 0.32 39.11 -4.39
C ASP A 542 1.60 39.58 -5.09
N LYS A 543 2.23 40.62 -4.52
CA LYS A 543 3.45 41.23 -5.09
C LYS A 543 4.72 40.73 -4.43
N ASP A 544 4.62 40.10 -3.27
CA ASP A 544 5.76 39.72 -2.44
C ASP A 544 6.04 38.23 -2.58
N ALA A 545 6.73 37.86 -3.68
CA ALA A 545 7.19 36.50 -3.91
C ALA A 545 8.26 36.08 -2.88
N LEU A 546 8.10 34.91 -2.27
CA LEU A 546 9.16 34.30 -1.46
C LEU A 546 10.31 33.86 -2.38
N LEU A 547 11.55 34.00 -1.89
CA LEU A 547 12.76 33.66 -2.63
C LEU A 547 13.30 32.32 -2.13
N LEU A 548 13.43 31.34 -3.02
CA LEU A 548 13.95 30.02 -2.64
C LEU A 548 15.47 29.92 -2.77
N TYR A 549 16.05 30.62 -3.75
CA TYR A 549 17.50 30.64 -4.01
C TYR A 549 17.94 31.90 -4.76
N LYS A 550 19.24 32.18 -4.75
CA LYS A 550 19.92 33.20 -5.55
C LYS A 550 21.35 32.78 -5.87
N PHE A 551 21.79 32.95 -7.12
CA PHE A 551 23.20 32.86 -7.46
C PHE A 551 23.86 34.23 -7.33
N ILE A 552 24.96 34.30 -6.58
CA ILE A 552 25.73 35.53 -6.33
C ILE A 552 27.16 35.37 -6.86
N ASP A 553 27.74 36.46 -7.36
CA ASP A 553 29.11 36.44 -7.90
C ASP A 553 30.12 36.22 -6.77
N ASN A 554 31.13 35.38 -7.00
CA ASN A 554 32.18 35.11 -6.02
C ASN A 554 33.43 35.97 -6.30
N PRO A 555 33.78 36.96 -5.45
CA PRO A 555 34.96 37.79 -5.68
C PRO A 555 36.29 37.09 -5.34
N ASP A 556 36.31 36.02 -4.54
CA ASP A 556 37.52 35.33 -4.08
C ASP A 556 37.39 33.80 -4.21
N LEU A 557 37.81 33.25 -5.36
CA LEU A 557 37.94 31.80 -5.59
C LEU A 557 39.19 31.22 -4.89
N SER A 558 39.38 31.54 -3.61
CA SER A 558 40.45 30.90 -2.82
C SER A 558 40.07 29.44 -2.56
N ASP A 559 41.04 28.55 -2.72
CA ASP A 559 41.06 27.08 -2.65
C ASP A 559 40.47 26.48 -1.34
N ASN A 560 39.24 26.84 -0.99
CA ASN A 560 38.55 26.38 0.22
C ASN A 560 37.85 25.06 -0.11
N SER A 561 38.21 24.00 0.61
CA SER A 561 37.61 22.66 0.49
C SER A 561 36.25 22.52 1.19
N SER A 562 35.67 23.61 1.71
CA SER A 562 34.43 23.61 2.50
C SER A 562 33.18 23.71 1.61
N LEU A 563 32.21 22.80 1.76
CA LEU A 563 30.93 22.85 1.01
C LEU A 563 30.13 24.15 1.27
N ILE A 564 30.20 24.68 2.50
CA ILE A 564 29.50 25.91 2.92
C ILE A 564 30.51 27.07 2.88
N SER A 565 30.15 28.14 2.17
CA SER A 565 30.94 29.37 2.07
C SER A 565 30.39 30.52 2.93
N GLY A 566 29.12 30.46 3.33
CA GLY A 566 28.52 31.43 4.24
C GLY A 566 27.13 31.02 4.73
N PHE A 567 26.66 31.66 5.80
CA PHE A 567 25.31 31.53 6.29
C PHE A 567 24.80 32.88 6.82
N ASP A 568 23.50 33.09 6.75
CA ASP A 568 22.79 34.23 7.34
C ASP A 568 21.48 33.73 7.95
N TYR A 569 21.02 34.39 9.02
CA TYR A 569 19.86 33.97 9.77
C TYR A 569 18.99 35.17 10.13
N SER A 570 17.70 35.07 9.79
CA SER A 570 16.73 36.12 10.06
C SER A 570 15.41 35.53 10.59
N PHE A 571 14.60 36.38 11.20
CA PHE A 571 13.32 36.02 11.78
C PHE A 571 12.21 36.88 11.21
N ASP A 572 11.04 36.28 11.00
CA ASP A 572 9.80 36.98 10.71
C ASP A 572 8.69 36.56 11.70
N SER A 573 7.48 37.10 11.54
CA SER A 573 6.35 36.74 12.41
C SER A 573 5.87 35.29 12.23
N ALA A 574 6.30 34.59 11.19
CA ALA A 574 5.87 33.25 10.82
C ALA A 574 6.92 32.15 11.11
N GLY A 575 8.16 32.54 11.41
CA GLY A 575 9.24 31.64 11.85
C GLY A 575 10.62 32.21 11.56
N SER A 576 11.55 31.34 11.20
CA SER A 576 12.91 31.74 10.87
C SER A 576 13.27 31.44 9.43
N ILE A 577 14.24 32.19 8.91
CA ILE A 577 14.77 32.04 7.55
C ILE A 577 16.27 31.83 7.70
N LEU A 578 16.71 30.61 7.41
CA LEU A 578 18.11 30.25 7.33
C LEU A 578 18.56 30.35 5.88
N ASN A 579 19.50 31.23 5.58
CA ASN A 579 20.14 31.31 4.28
C ASN A 579 21.50 30.60 4.35
N LEU A 580 21.72 29.61 3.51
CA LEU A 580 22.99 28.92 3.37
C LEU A 580 23.57 29.17 1.98
N THR A 581 24.81 29.64 1.94
CA THR A 581 25.55 29.88 0.72
C THR A 581 26.54 28.74 0.52
N TYR A 582 26.40 28.07 -0.62
CA TYR A 582 27.22 26.95 -1.02
C TYR A 582 28.10 27.33 -2.21
N GLN A 583 29.24 26.67 -2.30
CA GLN A 583 30.07 26.68 -3.48
C GLN A 583 29.95 25.35 -4.22
N LYS A 584 30.13 25.38 -5.54
CA LYS A 584 30.19 24.16 -6.35
C LYS A 584 31.44 23.37 -5.97
N THR A 585 31.27 22.18 -5.41
CA THR A 585 32.38 21.30 -5.02
C THR A 585 32.72 20.36 -6.17
N GLN A 586 34.01 20.07 -6.39
CA GLN A 586 34.46 19.11 -7.41
C GLN A 586 33.97 17.67 -7.16
N LEU A 587 33.48 17.36 -5.96
CA LEU A 587 32.88 16.08 -5.59
C LEU A 587 31.46 15.94 -6.18
N LEU A 588 31.36 15.85 -7.51
CA LEU A 588 30.11 15.67 -8.26
C LEU A 588 29.48 14.26 -8.13
N GLU A 589 29.95 13.42 -7.22
CA GLU A 589 29.56 12.00 -7.14
C GLU A 589 28.39 11.73 -6.18
N HIS A 590 27.89 12.73 -5.46
CA HIS A 590 26.94 12.51 -4.37
C HIS A 590 25.76 13.51 -4.38
N ASN A 591 24.56 13.01 -4.10
CA ASN A 591 23.42 13.85 -3.76
C ASN A 591 23.50 14.28 -2.30
N TYR A 592 23.08 15.51 -1.98
CA TYR A 592 23.14 16.05 -0.64
C TYR A 592 21.73 16.33 -0.09
N LEU A 593 21.56 16.12 1.21
CA LEU A 593 20.36 16.51 1.94
C LEU A 593 20.70 17.29 3.21
N LEU A 594 19.78 18.15 3.61
CA LEU A 594 19.78 18.84 4.88
C LEU A 594 18.76 18.22 5.81
N ARG A 595 19.23 17.84 7.01
CA ARG A 595 18.38 17.43 8.12
C ARG A 595 18.19 18.57 9.08
N PHE A 596 16.95 18.95 9.34
CA PHE A 596 16.58 19.94 10.35
C PHE A 596 16.04 19.25 11.60
N TYR A 597 16.46 19.71 12.77
CA TYR A 597 16.12 19.12 14.06
C TYR A 597 15.22 20.04 14.87
N ALA A 598 14.08 19.49 15.30
CA ALA A 598 13.29 20.02 16.40
C ALA A 598 13.57 19.21 17.68
N LYS A 599 12.89 19.56 18.77
CA LYS A 599 13.01 18.83 20.05
C LYS A 599 12.62 17.36 19.96
N ASP A 600 11.50 17.08 19.29
CA ASP A 600 10.85 15.76 19.29
C ASP A 600 10.84 15.08 17.91
N TYR A 601 11.35 15.74 16.87
CA TYR A 601 11.38 15.20 15.50
C TYR A 601 12.52 15.82 14.67
N TYR A 602 12.75 15.25 13.49
CA TYR A 602 13.57 15.84 12.43
C TYR A 602 12.84 15.69 11.09
N PHE A 603 13.24 16.48 10.10
CA PHE A 603 12.82 16.30 8.72
C PHE A 603 13.98 16.58 7.77
N ASP A 604 13.93 15.98 6.59
CA ASP A 604 14.97 16.08 5.57
C ASP A 604 14.45 16.89 4.38
N VAL A 605 15.33 17.68 3.79
CA VAL A 605 15.08 18.48 2.58
C VAL A 605 16.27 18.26 1.64
N PRO A 606 16.07 18.00 0.33
CA PRO A 606 17.19 17.98 -0.60
C PRO A 606 17.90 19.34 -0.57
N LEU A 607 19.23 19.37 -0.65
CA LEU A 607 20.01 20.59 -0.41
C LEU A 607 19.62 21.76 -1.34
N ASP A 608 19.20 21.44 -2.54
CA ASP A 608 18.78 22.36 -3.59
C ASP A 608 17.27 22.33 -3.82
N TYR A 609 16.52 21.87 -2.81
CA TYR A 609 15.09 21.52 -2.91
C TYR A 609 14.78 20.45 -3.97
N GLY A 610 15.79 19.78 -4.52
CA GLY A 610 15.70 18.89 -5.67
C GLY A 610 15.37 19.63 -6.95
N LEU A 611 15.31 20.97 -6.90
CA LEU A 611 14.96 21.79 -8.04
C LEU A 611 16.21 22.23 -8.79
N TRP A 612 17.36 22.42 -8.13
CA TRP A 612 18.62 22.87 -8.77
C TRP A 612 19.78 21.90 -8.55
N PRO A 613 19.88 20.77 -9.29
CA PRO A 613 20.98 19.84 -9.14
C PRO A 613 22.31 20.56 -9.29
N GLN A 614 23.30 20.18 -8.48
CA GLN A 614 24.61 20.84 -8.43
C GLN A 614 25.31 20.94 -9.79
N ALA A 615 25.05 20.00 -10.70
CA ALA A 615 25.56 20.04 -12.07
C ALA A 615 25.17 21.33 -12.83
N ASP A 616 23.99 21.88 -12.54
CA ASP A 616 23.45 23.10 -13.16
C ASP A 616 23.97 24.39 -12.53
N TRP A 617 24.72 24.31 -11.42
CA TRP A 617 25.23 25.50 -10.75
C TRP A 617 26.35 26.14 -11.58
N PRO A 618 26.35 27.48 -11.76
CA PRO A 618 27.43 28.17 -12.45
C PRO A 618 28.78 27.97 -11.73
N GLU A 619 29.85 27.74 -12.48
CA GLU A 619 31.19 27.49 -11.93
C GLU A 619 31.77 28.73 -11.21
N ASP A 620 31.35 29.93 -11.59
CA ASP A 620 31.86 31.22 -11.12
C ASP A 620 30.98 31.88 -10.05
N LYS A 621 29.92 31.19 -9.59
CA LYS A 621 28.94 31.75 -8.64
C LYS A 621 28.77 30.87 -7.41
N LEU A 622 28.32 31.50 -6.33
CA LEU A 622 27.85 30.82 -5.13
C LEU A 622 26.32 30.67 -5.19
N GLY A 623 25.81 29.51 -4.79
CA GLY A 623 24.39 29.24 -4.66
C GLY A 623 23.92 29.52 -3.24
N SER A 624 23.12 30.58 -3.04
CA SER A 624 22.50 30.93 -1.76
C SER A 624 21.06 30.41 -1.75
N PHE A 625 20.71 29.54 -0.80
CA PHE A 625 19.39 28.91 -0.67
C PHE A 625 18.74 29.31 0.66
N TYR A 626 17.45 29.64 0.61
CA TYR A 626 16.68 30.15 1.74
C TYR A 626 15.75 29.07 2.28
N TYR A 627 15.93 28.68 3.54
CA TYR A 627 15.12 27.69 4.24
C TYR A 627 14.20 28.37 5.24
N TYR A 628 12.89 28.25 5.00
CA TYR A 628 11.85 28.82 5.84
C TYR A 628 11.45 27.79 6.90
N LEU A 629 11.84 28.01 8.15
CA LEU A 629 11.74 27.01 9.21
C LEU A 629 10.70 27.44 10.25
N ASN A 630 10.05 26.46 10.88
CA ASN A 630 9.25 26.74 12.06
C ASN A 630 10.13 27.24 13.23
N PRO A 631 9.56 28.01 14.17
CA PRO A 631 10.29 28.52 15.33
C PRO A 631 10.92 27.46 16.24
N ASP A 632 10.45 26.21 16.19
CA ASP A 632 10.90 25.11 17.05
C ASP A 632 12.12 24.34 16.49
N ILE A 633 12.59 24.69 15.29
CA ILE A 633 13.80 24.12 14.70
C ILE A 633 15.03 24.77 15.32
N THR A 634 15.91 23.95 15.91
CA THR A 634 17.07 24.44 16.67
C THR A 634 18.40 24.15 16.01
N ALA A 635 18.47 23.17 15.11
CA ALA A 635 19.73 22.75 14.51
C ALA A 635 19.54 22.17 13.11
N TYR A 636 20.63 22.10 12.35
CA TYR A 636 20.68 21.43 11.06
C TYR A 636 21.97 20.63 10.87
N GLN A 637 21.97 19.72 9.89
CA GLN A 637 23.12 18.91 9.52
C GLN A 637 23.06 18.50 8.05
N ILE A 638 24.22 18.42 7.38
CA ILE A 638 24.31 18.01 5.98
C ILE A 638 24.83 16.58 5.87
N PHE A 639 24.15 15.80 5.04
CA PHE A 639 24.54 14.44 4.67
C PHE A 639 24.68 14.33 3.16
N SER A 640 25.60 13.48 2.70
CA SER A 640 25.42 12.86 1.39
C SER A 640 24.54 11.63 1.51
N TRP A 641 23.74 11.37 0.48
CA TRP A 641 22.77 10.29 0.51
C TRP A 641 22.71 9.52 -0.80
N GLN A 642 22.37 8.24 -0.67
CA GLN A 642 21.85 7.38 -1.72
C GLN A 642 20.68 6.62 -1.12
N GLY A 643 19.71 6.21 -1.92
CA GLY A 643 18.58 5.45 -1.39
C GLY A 643 17.80 4.72 -2.46
N GLU A 644 17.04 3.74 -2.01
CA GLU A 644 16.09 2.99 -2.83
C GLU A 644 14.70 3.10 -2.24
N VAL A 645 13.68 3.07 -3.10
CA VAL A 645 12.29 3.08 -2.65
C VAL A 645 11.93 1.70 -2.11
N ALA A 646 11.37 1.67 -0.90
CA ALA A 646 10.90 0.49 -0.21
C ALA A 646 9.46 0.68 0.29
N LEU A 647 8.83 -0.42 0.71
CA LEU A 647 7.52 -0.37 1.36
C LEU A 647 7.69 -0.21 2.87
N GLY A 648 7.29 0.95 3.37
CA GLY A 648 7.41 1.34 4.77
C GLY A 648 6.56 0.53 5.73
N ARG A 649 6.74 0.82 7.02
CA ARG A 649 6.06 0.12 8.13
C ARG A 649 4.54 0.32 8.16
N TYR A 650 4.03 1.40 7.56
CA TYR A 650 2.61 1.66 7.39
C TYR A 650 2.09 1.25 6.01
N ARG A 651 2.91 0.59 5.18
CA ARG A 651 2.61 0.23 3.79
C ARG A 651 2.50 1.42 2.84
N GLN A 652 3.28 2.45 3.10
CA GLN A 652 3.48 3.62 2.26
C GLN A 652 4.84 3.50 1.55
N ALA A 653 5.08 4.24 0.48
CA ALA A 653 6.41 4.36 -0.09
C ALA A 653 7.33 5.10 0.90
N GLU A 654 8.54 4.61 1.10
CA GLU A 654 9.58 5.27 1.89
C GLU A 654 10.92 5.11 1.16
N VAL A 655 11.85 6.03 1.36
CA VAL A 655 13.24 5.89 0.92
C VAL A 655 14.07 5.28 2.04
N ASP A 656 14.75 4.17 1.76
CA ASP A 656 15.77 3.66 2.67
C ASP A 656 17.09 4.38 2.41
N PHE A 657 17.42 5.33 3.29
CA PHE A 657 18.58 6.20 3.13
C PHE A 657 19.89 5.56 3.61
N ASN A 658 20.89 5.53 2.75
CA ASN A 658 22.29 5.34 3.10
C ASN A 658 22.96 6.71 3.24
N LEU A 659 23.13 7.17 4.48
CA LEU A 659 23.64 8.50 4.81
C LEU A 659 25.13 8.47 5.17
N ARG A 660 25.89 9.45 4.65
CA ARG A 660 27.24 9.76 5.09
C ARG A 660 27.30 11.21 5.56
N GLU A 661 27.79 11.38 6.79
CA GLU A 661 27.90 12.70 7.42
C GLU A 661 28.92 13.59 6.69
N ILE A 662 28.51 14.82 6.37
CA ILE A 662 29.34 15.85 5.73
C ILE A 662 29.70 16.95 6.73
N THR A 663 28.75 17.35 7.58
CA THR A 663 28.97 18.32 8.65
C THR A 663 28.56 17.73 10.00
N PRO A 664 29.14 18.22 11.12
CA PRO A 664 28.54 17.99 12.42
C PRO A 664 27.15 18.65 12.50
N ARG A 665 26.40 18.35 13.56
CA ARG A 665 25.18 19.09 13.91
C ARG A 665 25.53 20.54 14.25
N LEU A 666 24.93 21.49 13.54
CA LEU A 666 25.12 22.92 13.69
C LEU A 666 23.87 23.53 14.31
N GLU A 667 24.02 24.20 15.44
CA GLU A 667 22.91 24.90 16.10
C GLU A 667 22.58 26.19 15.33
N ILE A 668 21.30 26.52 15.26
CA ILE A 668 20.78 27.75 14.69
C ILE A 668 20.76 28.77 15.83
N ASP A 669 21.83 29.57 15.94
CA ASP A 669 21.97 30.59 16.99
C ASP A 669 20.79 31.58 16.93
N GLY A 670 19.90 31.47 17.92
CA GLY A 670 18.65 32.23 18.02
C GLY A 670 17.39 31.40 18.35
N ALA A 671 17.49 30.08 18.51
CA ALA A 671 16.43 29.28 19.12
C ALA A 671 16.36 29.50 20.65
N LEU A 672 15.72 30.62 21.04
CA LEU A 672 15.32 31.08 22.39
C LEU A 672 16.42 31.22 23.47
#